data_AF-A0A522BZP3-F1
#
_entry.id   AF-A0A522BZP3-F1
#
_cell.length_a   1.000
_cell.length_b   1.000
_cell.length_c   1.000
_cell.angle_alpha   90.00
_cell.angle_beta   90.00
_cell.angle_gamma   90.00
#
_symmetry.space_group_name_H-M   'P 1'
#
loop_
_entity.id
_entity.type
_entity.pdbx_description
1 polymer ?
#
loop_
_entity_poly.entity_id
_entity_poly.type
_entity_poly.pdbx_seq_one_letter_code
_entity_poly.pdbx_strand_id
1 'polypeptide(L)'
;MGGQRGRAQPPRPGAAAGPAGEAGRRRLVGAGLQAGLASRCGSGLARPAAALCRGRAGGGGRAAALRLRHGPRRTDRARLIPPGNRLLRKTSTEAEESHIRFLRFSGLARRDAAFSRLATASQVVQSRHHRLPSRMVATARPLSSRLGRYELRQPLGKSSLTMTWLAVEAGSGHEVLICMPRAPLTGVAAQIWRQGVQTALRLKHPRIAAAIQVDEQEHWPYIVYERQGLVTLSERLASGAGPTPQECVQWTMDLLDGLAYAHEGGAAHLDIGLHTVVLDNTGKASLLGMAVAAWPPPAAPGAGGKAAGGAIDTEWLNARREAGDRDLLMAGLVLHRLLAAHPALDDPDIASAAERVGREIVRLPWTLPHPVAEPLRAIVNRATDRQPRQRYIGARSLLRALHNWLETSSQESGGPLVLLLDRLNSVGHLPGRPGLARRVARLARMEGQRLDEMVELIVQDPALVCELLRQINAAHFIGHGDGPVSSVRRAVHLMGMQGVQAATQGLRNWPGAIAEGVDGPAAQALANELKTACVAGVAAEILCPPGTDAQEALIAGMFQHLGRLLVLYHFPDEAAQVHRLTLPAPPAEPGGQETPGMIEEAAAYAVLGVDFDSLGLAVARHWGLDEALIHAMRPLSLTSIVRRPDARPDILRASASLANEAIAASRLPAQKQGHAFQLVVQRYGRVLDVDLREIQLALSQARRTVDEGSMDEAARPAAAPVPEAAAGSGE
;
A
#
# COMPACT_ATOMS: atom_id res chain seq x y z
N MET A 1 -63.22 5.51 -21.90
CA MET A 1 -64.62 5.19 -22.28
C MET A 1 -64.57 4.91 -23.78
N GLY A 2 -65.00 3.79 -24.37
CA GLY A 2 -65.94 2.75 -23.96
C GLY A 2 -67.30 2.98 -24.65
N GLY A 3 -67.91 2.03 -25.38
CA GLY A 3 -67.51 0.67 -25.79
C GLY A 3 -68.72 -0.11 -26.37
N GLN A 4 -68.54 -1.38 -26.78
CA GLN A 4 -69.56 -2.30 -27.34
C GLN A 4 -70.02 -2.02 -28.80
N ARG A 5 -70.54 -2.97 -29.61
CA ARG A 5 -70.52 -4.46 -29.66
C ARG A 5 -70.98 -4.93 -31.07
N GLY A 6 -70.57 -6.12 -31.50
CA GLY A 6 -71.13 -6.83 -32.67
C GLY A 6 -70.67 -8.31 -32.71
N ARG A 7 -71.51 -9.24 -33.19
CA ARG A 7 -71.28 -10.71 -33.16
C ARG A 7 -71.58 -11.37 -34.51
N ALA A 8 -70.79 -12.37 -34.91
CA ALA A 8 -71.24 -13.51 -35.74
C ALA A 8 -70.25 -14.71 -35.67
N GLN A 9 -70.79 -15.93 -35.71
CA GLN A 9 -70.12 -17.25 -35.80
C GLN A 9 -71.22 -18.33 -35.97
N PRO A 10 -70.95 -19.58 -36.42
CA PRO A 10 -69.84 -20.15 -37.20
C PRO A 10 -70.38 -20.72 -38.55
N PRO A 11 -69.76 -21.70 -39.27
CA PRO A 11 -69.71 -23.13 -38.85
C PRO A 11 -68.42 -23.92 -39.23
N ARG A 12 -68.43 -25.23 -38.94
CA ARG A 12 -67.49 -26.34 -39.30
C ARG A 12 -68.27 -27.34 -40.21
N PRO A 13 -67.70 -28.36 -40.95
CA PRO A 13 -66.80 -29.42 -40.41
C PRO A 13 -65.85 -30.23 -41.37
N GLY A 14 -65.05 -31.14 -40.77
CA GLY A 14 -64.55 -32.40 -41.39
C GLY A 14 -63.28 -32.36 -42.29
N ALA A 15 -62.53 -33.46 -42.52
CA ALA A 15 -62.46 -34.75 -41.80
C ALA A 15 -61.18 -35.58 -42.11
N ALA A 16 -60.70 -36.28 -41.07
CA ALA A 16 -59.88 -37.53 -40.94
C ALA A 16 -59.13 -38.23 -42.12
N ALA A 17 -57.95 -38.78 -41.80
CA ALA A 17 -57.47 -40.11 -42.25
C ALA A 17 -56.36 -40.70 -41.33
N GLY A 18 -56.38 -42.02 -41.11
CA GLY A 18 -55.29 -42.89 -40.58
C GLY A 18 -55.12 -44.12 -41.49
N PRO A 19 -54.28 -45.15 -41.21
CA PRO A 19 -54.38 -45.96 -39.97
C PRO A 19 -53.08 -46.62 -39.40
N ALA A 20 -53.29 -47.36 -38.28
CA ALA A 20 -52.62 -48.51 -37.61
C ALA A 20 -51.42 -49.28 -38.26
N GLY A 21 -50.59 -50.05 -37.53
CA GLY A 21 -50.62 -50.60 -36.14
C GLY A 21 -49.19 -50.86 -35.59
N GLU A 22 -48.76 -51.88 -34.81
CA GLU A 22 -49.27 -52.93 -33.86
C GLU A 22 -48.04 -53.82 -33.46
N ALA A 23 -47.89 -54.60 -32.37
CA ALA A 23 -48.25 -54.48 -30.93
C ALA A 23 -47.56 -55.58 -30.06
N GLY A 24 -47.20 -55.28 -28.78
CA GLY A 24 -46.72 -56.26 -27.76
C GLY A 24 -46.03 -55.59 -26.55
N ARG A 25 -46.44 -55.70 -25.27
CA ARG A 25 -46.50 -56.84 -24.31
C ARG A 25 -45.09 -57.29 -23.84
N ARG A 26 -44.70 -57.36 -22.54
CA ARG A 26 -45.30 -57.22 -21.17
C ARG A 26 -44.28 -56.45 -20.27
N ARG A 27 -44.62 -55.61 -19.27
CA ARG A 27 -45.24 -55.81 -17.92
C ARG A 27 -44.48 -56.72 -16.92
N LEU A 28 -43.87 -56.13 -15.87
CA LEU A 28 -43.95 -56.38 -14.40
C LEU A 28 -42.77 -55.66 -13.68
N VAL A 29 -42.97 -54.81 -12.66
CA VAL A 29 -42.95 -55.06 -11.18
C VAL A 29 -41.60 -55.64 -10.67
N GLY A 30 -40.95 -55.11 -9.61
CA GLY A 30 -41.23 -53.95 -8.75
C GLY A 30 -40.40 -53.97 -7.44
N ALA A 31 -40.45 -52.88 -6.66
CA ALA A 31 -39.68 -52.62 -5.41
C ALA A 31 -38.12 -52.58 -5.56
N GLY A 32 -37.34 -51.92 -4.69
CA GLY A 32 -37.69 -50.97 -3.61
C GLY A 32 -37.29 -51.43 -2.21
N LEU A 33 -36.13 -50.99 -1.70
CA LEU A 33 -35.76 -51.00 -0.28
C LEU A 33 -34.60 -50.00 0.00
N GLN A 34 -34.49 -49.57 1.26
CA GLN A 34 -33.54 -48.55 1.75
C GLN A 34 -32.46 -49.15 2.68
N ALA A 35 -31.52 -48.30 3.10
CA ALA A 35 -30.52 -48.49 4.16
C ALA A 35 -29.37 -49.48 3.86
N GLY A 36 -28.18 -49.31 4.46
CA GLY A 36 -27.71 -48.16 5.26
C GLY A 36 -26.47 -48.45 6.11
N LEU A 37 -25.82 -47.38 6.58
CA LEU A 37 -24.79 -47.30 7.63
C LEU A 37 -23.33 -47.78 7.37
N ALA A 38 -22.42 -46.85 7.66
CA ALA A 38 -21.22 -47.02 8.50
C ALA A 38 -19.87 -47.60 7.97
N SER A 39 -19.08 -46.69 7.39
CA SER A 39 -17.86 -46.13 8.05
C SER A 39 -16.43 -46.56 7.64
N ARG A 40 -15.52 -45.60 7.89
CA ARG A 40 -14.05 -45.66 8.10
C ARG A 40 -13.08 -45.87 6.90
N CYS A 41 -12.36 -44.77 6.63
CA CYS A 41 -10.89 -44.69 6.49
C CYS A 41 -10.16 -45.34 5.29
N GLY A 42 -9.42 -44.49 4.54
CA GLY A 42 -8.01 -44.78 4.26
C GLY A 42 -7.53 -44.82 2.80
N SER A 43 -7.22 -43.66 2.21
CA SER A 43 -6.19 -43.53 1.15
C SER A 43 -5.88 -42.05 0.84
N GLY A 44 -4.67 -41.64 0.44
CA GLY A 44 -3.45 -42.47 0.30
C GLY A 44 -2.58 -42.24 -0.95
N LEU A 45 -2.56 -41.03 -1.53
CA LEU A 45 -1.68 -40.70 -2.68
C LEU A 45 -0.95 -39.39 -2.35
N ALA A 46 0.39 -39.30 -2.23
CA ALA A 46 1.51 -39.78 -3.05
C ALA A 46 1.90 -38.80 -4.18
N ARG A 47 3.13 -38.26 -4.08
CA ARG A 47 3.75 -37.33 -5.05
C ARG A 47 4.48 -38.14 -6.14
N PRO A 48 4.50 -37.70 -7.40
CA PRO A 48 5.58 -38.04 -8.34
C PRO A 48 6.70 -36.97 -8.28
N ALA A 49 7.90 -37.34 -8.73
CA ALA A 49 9.07 -36.48 -8.84
C ALA A 49 9.60 -36.42 -10.29
N ALA A 50 10.63 -35.61 -10.52
CA ALA A 50 11.15 -35.29 -11.85
C ALA A 50 11.72 -36.48 -12.65
N ALA A 51 11.72 -36.36 -13.98
CA ALA A 51 12.48 -37.20 -14.91
C ALA A 51 13.28 -36.32 -15.89
N LEU A 52 14.54 -36.67 -16.13
CA LEU A 52 15.38 -36.02 -17.15
C LEU A 52 15.18 -36.70 -18.52
N CYS A 53 15.40 -35.96 -19.61
CA CYS A 53 15.72 -36.53 -20.92
C CYS A 53 16.96 -35.85 -21.54
N ARG A 54 17.81 -36.65 -22.18
CA ARG A 54 19.00 -36.22 -22.95
C ARG A 54 18.82 -36.58 -24.43
N GLY A 55 19.24 -35.70 -25.34
CA GLY A 55 19.39 -35.98 -26.78
C GLY A 55 20.13 -34.82 -27.44
N ARG A 56 21.46 -34.86 -27.66
CA ARG A 56 22.28 -35.70 -28.57
C ARG A 56 22.25 -35.17 -30.02
N ALA A 57 23.43 -34.87 -30.56
CA ALA A 57 23.63 -34.20 -31.86
C ALA A 57 24.26 -35.11 -32.93
N GLY A 58 24.18 -34.73 -34.22
CA GLY A 58 25.01 -35.32 -35.27
C GLY A 58 24.59 -35.06 -36.73
N GLY A 59 25.34 -34.20 -37.45
CA GLY A 59 25.42 -34.11 -38.92
C GLY A 59 24.21 -33.49 -39.68
N GLY A 60 24.38 -32.90 -40.87
CA GLY A 60 25.61 -32.47 -41.56
C GLY A 60 25.49 -32.40 -43.10
N GLY A 61 25.88 -31.30 -43.75
CA GLY A 61 25.99 -31.24 -45.22
C GLY A 61 26.14 -29.83 -45.86
N ARG A 62 27.28 -29.62 -46.55
CA ARG A 62 27.57 -28.91 -47.84
C ARG A 62 26.64 -27.78 -48.37
N ALA A 63 27.10 -26.79 -49.15
CA ALA A 63 28.42 -26.23 -49.51
C ALA A 63 28.24 -24.97 -50.41
N ALA A 64 29.35 -24.35 -50.85
CA ALA A 64 29.49 -23.16 -51.74
C ALA A 64 29.07 -21.81 -51.09
N ALA A 65 29.86 -20.73 -50.98
CA ALA A 65 31.14 -20.23 -51.56
C ALA A 65 31.01 -19.20 -52.69
N LEU A 66 31.40 -17.95 -52.37
CA LEU A 66 32.23 -17.11 -53.24
C LEU A 66 33.14 -16.22 -52.38
N ARG A 67 34.33 -15.88 -52.88
CA ARG A 67 35.23 -14.87 -52.30
C ARG A 67 35.36 -13.72 -53.30
N LEU A 68 35.69 -12.51 -52.80
CA LEU A 68 36.77 -11.70 -53.36
C LEU A 68 37.26 -10.66 -52.34
N ARG A 69 38.46 -10.12 -52.56
CA ARG A 69 39.09 -9.03 -51.79
C ARG A 69 39.30 -7.84 -52.72
N HIS A 70 39.34 -6.61 -52.20
CA HIS A 70 40.52 -5.71 -52.31
C HIS A 70 40.36 -4.45 -51.42
N GLY A 71 41.37 -3.57 -51.42
CA GLY A 71 41.61 -2.55 -50.38
C GLY A 71 41.33 -1.08 -50.78
N PRO A 72 41.74 -0.11 -49.93
CA PRO A 72 41.14 1.24 -49.89
C PRO A 72 42.03 2.42 -50.34
N ARG A 73 41.39 3.57 -50.62
CA ARG A 73 41.85 4.99 -50.53
C ARG A 73 40.71 5.90 -51.06
N ARG A 74 40.72 7.25 -50.99
CA ARG A 74 40.99 8.28 -49.96
C ARG A 74 40.84 9.66 -50.66
N THR A 75 40.34 10.72 -49.99
CA THR A 75 40.38 12.16 -50.43
C THR A 75 39.59 12.49 -51.74
N ASP A 76 39.16 13.73 -52.06
CA ASP A 76 39.31 15.07 -51.40
C ASP A 76 38.13 16.03 -51.73
N ARG A 77 38.11 17.23 -51.09
CA ARG A 77 37.64 18.60 -51.51
C ARG A 77 36.51 18.83 -52.57
N ALA A 78 35.75 19.95 -52.60
CA ALA A 78 35.51 21.07 -51.65
C ALA A 78 34.38 22.04 -52.16
N ARG A 79 33.82 22.85 -51.25
CA ARG A 79 33.19 24.20 -51.36
C ARG A 79 32.59 24.69 -52.71
N LEU A 80 31.37 25.24 -52.66
CA LEU A 80 31.00 26.56 -53.24
C LEU A 80 29.68 27.14 -52.68
N ILE A 81 29.60 28.48 -52.60
CA ILE A 81 28.63 29.40 -51.91
C ILE A 81 28.87 30.82 -52.55
N PRO A 82 27.97 31.85 -52.62
CA PRO A 82 26.51 32.06 -52.39
C PRO A 82 25.85 32.61 -53.71
N PRO A 83 25.09 33.75 -53.84
CA PRO A 83 24.14 34.51 -52.97
C PRO A 83 22.79 34.98 -53.62
N GLY A 84 21.85 35.45 -52.79
CA GLY A 84 20.77 36.41 -53.15
C GLY A 84 19.49 36.25 -52.29
N ASN A 85 19.08 37.18 -51.40
CA ASN A 85 18.42 38.49 -51.61
C ASN A 85 17.05 38.38 -52.34
N ARG A 86 15.89 38.94 -51.90
CA ARG A 86 15.41 39.84 -50.80
C ARG A 86 13.84 39.74 -50.76
N LEU A 87 13.01 40.22 -49.81
CA LEU A 87 13.10 40.88 -48.48
C LEU A 87 11.70 40.83 -47.77
N LEU A 88 11.64 40.80 -46.42
CA LEU A 88 10.47 41.18 -45.55
C LEU A 88 9.22 40.25 -45.61
N ARG A 89 8.34 40.14 -44.59
CA ARG A 89 8.22 40.79 -43.25
C ARG A 89 7.37 39.90 -42.31
N LYS A 90 7.74 39.78 -41.01
CA LYS A 90 6.94 39.49 -39.76
C LYS A 90 5.78 38.44 -39.82
N THR A 91 5.56 37.57 -38.83
CA THR A 91 5.62 37.76 -37.36
C THR A 91 6.21 36.55 -36.60
N SER A 92 6.38 36.72 -35.29
CA SER A 92 7.06 35.83 -34.34
C SER A 92 6.15 34.82 -33.62
N THR A 93 6.69 33.63 -33.34
CA THR A 93 6.57 32.94 -32.03
C THR A 93 7.83 32.10 -31.79
N GLU A 94 8.68 32.54 -30.87
CA GLU A 94 9.64 31.67 -30.15
C GLU A 94 8.84 30.84 -29.11
N ALA A 95 9.13 29.57 -28.81
CA ALA A 95 10.41 28.92 -28.48
C ALA A 95 10.90 29.29 -27.05
N GLU A 96 11.58 28.43 -26.30
CA GLU A 96 12.07 27.08 -26.62
C GLU A 96 12.26 26.21 -25.35
N GLU A 97 12.54 24.92 -25.53
CA GLU A 97 13.03 24.05 -24.46
C GLU A 97 14.51 24.32 -24.14
N SER A 98 14.92 23.94 -22.92
CA SER A 98 16.22 23.34 -22.58
C SER A 98 17.52 23.79 -23.27
N HIS A 99 18.55 24.15 -22.49
CA HIS A 99 19.88 23.53 -22.66
C HIS A 99 20.81 23.71 -21.44
N ILE A 100 21.60 22.67 -21.14
CA ILE A 100 22.75 22.70 -20.22
C ILE A 100 24.01 23.04 -21.04
N ARG A 101 24.92 23.87 -20.51
CA ARG A 101 26.26 24.02 -21.10
C ARG A 101 27.37 24.24 -20.07
N PHE A 102 28.40 23.40 -20.16
CA PHE A 102 29.67 23.52 -19.45
C PHE A 102 30.58 24.55 -20.15
N LEU A 103 31.31 25.36 -19.38
CA LEU A 103 32.52 26.06 -19.87
C LEU A 103 33.62 26.07 -18.81
N ARG A 104 34.86 25.88 -19.26
CA ARG A 104 36.08 26.16 -18.49
C ARG A 104 36.57 27.56 -18.85
N PHE A 105 37.23 28.23 -17.91
CA PHE A 105 38.27 29.22 -18.21
C PHE A 105 39.39 29.16 -17.16
N SER A 106 40.58 29.64 -17.52
CA SER A 106 41.79 29.54 -16.70
C SER A 106 42.77 30.67 -17.06
N GLY A 107 43.26 31.43 -16.07
CA GLY A 107 44.33 32.39 -16.33
C GLY A 107 44.68 33.39 -15.20
N LEU A 108 45.94 33.29 -14.76
CA LEU A 108 46.83 34.39 -14.32
C LEU A 108 46.65 35.17 -13.00
N ALA A 109 47.78 35.14 -12.26
CA ALA A 109 48.54 36.27 -11.68
C ALA A 109 48.43 36.58 -10.17
N ARG A 110 49.49 37.23 -9.67
CA ARG A 110 49.85 37.45 -8.26
C ARG A 110 49.94 38.95 -7.93
N ARG A 111 49.58 39.32 -6.69
CA ARG A 111 50.21 40.33 -5.79
C ARG A 111 49.33 40.43 -4.54
N ASP A 112 49.81 40.11 -3.33
CA ASP A 112 50.80 40.79 -2.47
C ASP A 112 50.15 41.77 -1.47
N ALA A 113 50.79 41.92 -0.31
CA ALA A 113 50.34 42.55 0.95
C ALA A 113 49.73 43.99 0.82
N ALA A 114 49.02 44.56 1.80
CA ALA A 114 49.28 44.48 3.24
C ALA A 114 48.17 45.04 4.17
N PHE A 115 48.46 44.98 5.48
CA PHE A 115 47.92 45.74 6.62
C PHE A 115 46.53 45.45 7.19
N SER A 116 46.56 45.02 8.46
CA SER A 116 45.43 44.91 9.38
C SER A 116 44.94 46.28 9.87
N ARG A 117 43.61 46.41 10.07
CA ARG A 117 42.97 46.89 11.32
C ARG A 117 41.47 47.13 11.10
N LEU A 118 40.64 46.23 11.64
CA LEU A 118 39.47 46.57 12.45
C LEU A 118 39.03 45.29 13.18
N ALA A 119 38.50 45.43 14.39
CA ALA A 119 38.23 44.32 15.30
C ALA A 119 36.73 44.14 15.56
N THR A 120 36.39 43.06 16.27
CA THR A 120 35.08 42.83 16.94
C THR A 120 33.89 42.54 16.02
N ALA A 121 33.62 41.24 15.78
CA ALA A 121 32.28 40.62 15.91
C ALA A 121 32.26 39.13 15.51
N SER A 122 33.18 38.29 16.01
CA SER A 122 33.04 36.83 15.83
C SER A 122 31.91 36.29 16.72
N GLN A 123 30.69 36.29 16.20
CA GLN A 123 29.60 35.53 16.80
C GLN A 123 29.90 34.03 16.67
N VAL A 124 30.49 33.47 17.72
CA VAL A 124 30.57 32.02 17.90
C VAL A 124 29.15 31.50 18.03
N VAL A 125 28.63 30.90 16.95
CA VAL A 125 27.37 30.17 16.98
C VAL A 125 27.57 28.93 17.86
N GLN A 126 27.27 29.09 19.15
CA GLN A 126 27.31 27.99 20.11
C GLN A 126 26.23 26.99 19.74
N SER A 127 26.64 25.90 19.11
CA SER A 127 25.82 24.70 18.91
C SER A 127 25.26 24.28 20.27
N ARG A 128 23.94 24.39 20.43
CA ARG A 128 23.23 23.89 21.62
C ARG A 128 23.22 22.37 21.60
N HIS A 129 24.35 21.78 21.99
CA HIS A 129 24.36 20.43 22.53
C HIS A 129 23.37 20.40 23.69
N HIS A 130 22.48 19.40 23.72
CA HIS A 130 21.69 19.09 24.91
C HIS A 130 22.62 18.53 26.00
N ARG A 131 23.38 19.42 26.66
CA ARG A 131 23.94 19.12 27.97
C ARG A 131 22.76 18.77 28.87
N LEU A 132 22.80 17.57 29.46
CA LEU A 132 21.93 17.21 30.58
C LEU A 132 21.93 18.37 31.59
N PRO A 133 20.77 18.81 32.11
CA PRO A 133 20.73 19.93 33.04
C PRO A 133 21.64 19.62 34.24
N SER A 134 22.64 20.48 34.46
CA SER A 134 23.82 20.26 35.33
C SER A 134 23.52 20.20 36.84
N ARG A 135 22.31 19.78 37.22
CA ARG A 135 21.77 19.69 38.58
C ARG A 135 21.19 18.32 38.95
N MET A 136 21.19 17.34 38.04
CA MET A 136 20.77 15.95 38.32
C MET A 136 21.84 14.88 38.09
N VAL A 137 23.02 15.23 37.57
CA VAL A 137 24.17 14.31 37.59
C VAL A 137 24.79 14.37 38.98
N ALA A 138 24.43 13.42 39.84
CA ALA A 138 25.15 13.18 41.08
C ALA A 138 26.62 12.83 40.78
N THR A 139 27.54 13.21 41.66
CA THR A 139 28.98 12.90 41.55
C THR A 139 29.23 11.41 41.85
N ALA A 140 28.81 10.55 40.93
CA ALA A 140 28.88 9.12 41.06
C ALA A 140 30.33 8.59 41.00
N ARG A 141 30.58 7.47 41.69
CA ARG A 141 31.78 6.67 41.46
C ARG A 141 31.84 6.20 40.00
N PRO A 142 33.05 6.01 39.43
CA PRO A 142 33.20 5.29 38.17
C PRO A 142 32.62 3.87 38.31
N LEU A 143 32.05 3.35 37.23
CA LEU A 143 31.47 2.01 37.16
C LEU A 143 32.50 0.96 37.62
N SER A 144 32.10 0.12 38.58
CA SER A 144 32.91 -0.99 39.05
C SER A 144 33.12 -2.05 37.97
N SER A 145 34.24 -2.77 38.00
CA SER A 145 34.49 -3.93 37.11
C SER A 145 33.56 -5.12 37.37
N ARG A 146 32.65 -5.00 38.34
CA ARG A 146 31.67 -6.01 38.74
C ARG A 146 30.33 -5.33 39.02
N LEU A 147 29.25 -5.92 38.50
CA LEU A 147 27.86 -5.58 38.79
C LEU A 147 27.19 -6.79 39.47
N GLY A 148 26.97 -6.69 40.78
CA GLY A 148 26.43 -7.76 41.61
C GLY A 148 27.30 -9.03 41.54
N ARG A 149 26.76 -10.07 40.90
CA ARG A 149 27.48 -11.33 40.63
C ARG A 149 28.25 -11.34 39.32
N TYR A 150 28.06 -10.38 38.43
CA TYR A 150 28.63 -10.37 37.08
C TYR A 150 29.93 -9.56 37.01
N GLU A 151 30.99 -10.15 36.48
CA GLU A 151 32.26 -9.47 36.20
C GLU A 151 32.26 -8.94 34.75
N LEU A 152 32.42 -7.64 34.56
CA LEU A 152 32.38 -6.99 33.25
C LEU A 152 33.69 -7.30 32.49
N ARG A 153 33.58 -7.95 31.32
CA ARG A 153 34.74 -8.36 30.49
C ARG A 153 35.06 -7.35 29.40
N GLN A 154 34.09 -7.06 28.53
CA GLN A 154 34.33 -6.32 27.30
C GLN A 154 33.12 -5.43 26.93
N PRO A 155 33.32 -4.14 26.60
CA PRO A 155 32.26 -3.33 26.03
C PRO A 155 32.04 -3.73 24.57
N LEU A 156 30.81 -4.17 24.23
CA LEU A 156 30.44 -4.56 22.85
C LEU A 156 29.96 -3.36 22.04
N GLY A 157 29.45 -2.33 22.71
CA GLY A 157 29.21 -1.02 22.12
C GLY A 157 28.43 -0.08 23.05
N LYS A 158 28.17 1.13 22.55
CA LYS A 158 27.57 2.23 23.30
C LYS A 158 26.95 3.27 22.36
N SER A 159 25.92 3.93 22.83
CA SER A 159 25.40 5.20 22.31
C SER A 159 25.68 6.32 23.33
N SER A 160 25.06 7.48 23.10
CA SER A 160 24.86 8.53 24.10
C SER A 160 23.93 8.12 25.26
N LEU A 161 23.04 7.14 25.07
CA LEU A 161 21.98 6.77 26.03
C LEU A 161 22.24 5.43 26.76
N THR A 162 22.67 4.38 26.06
CA THR A 162 22.94 3.03 26.63
C THR A 162 24.32 2.48 26.27
N MET A 163 24.72 1.41 26.95
CA MET A 163 25.88 0.59 26.59
C MET A 163 25.61 -0.89 26.87
N THR A 164 26.22 -1.74 26.05
CA THR A 164 26.11 -3.21 26.14
C THR A 164 27.49 -3.82 26.40
N TRP A 165 27.57 -4.69 27.40
CA TRP A 165 28.78 -5.38 27.83
C TRP A 165 28.65 -6.90 27.72
N LEU A 166 29.72 -7.57 27.33
CA LEU A 166 29.95 -8.97 27.66
C LEU A 166 30.42 -9.03 29.12
N ALA A 167 29.78 -9.88 29.92
CA ALA A 167 30.14 -10.12 31.31
C ALA A 167 30.10 -11.64 31.61
N VAL A 168 30.70 -12.04 32.73
CA VAL A 168 30.70 -13.43 33.20
C VAL A 168 30.08 -13.50 34.59
N GLU A 169 29.15 -14.41 34.80
CA GLU A 169 28.60 -14.68 36.13
C GLU A 169 29.64 -15.38 37.02
N ALA A 170 29.96 -14.76 38.17
CA ALA A 170 30.88 -15.33 39.14
C ALA A 170 30.28 -16.57 39.81
N GLY A 171 30.99 -17.69 39.72
CA GLY A 171 30.58 -18.99 40.26
C GLY A 171 30.25 -20.00 39.16
N SER A 172 29.32 -19.67 38.26
CA SER A 172 28.98 -20.52 37.10
C SER A 172 29.99 -20.39 35.96
N GLY A 173 30.61 -19.23 35.80
CA GLY A 173 31.48 -18.93 34.66
C GLY A 173 30.71 -18.69 33.35
N HIS A 174 29.37 -18.64 33.39
CA HIS A 174 28.54 -18.43 32.21
C HIS A 174 28.69 -17.00 31.67
N GLU A 175 28.84 -16.87 30.35
CA GLU A 175 28.79 -15.56 29.70
C GLU A 175 27.36 -15.02 29.65
N VAL A 176 27.21 -13.72 29.86
CA VAL A 176 25.95 -12.98 29.75
C VAL A 176 26.16 -11.64 29.05
N LEU A 177 25.10 -11.13 28.44
CA LEU A 177 25.05 -9.79 27.86
C LEU A 177 24.34 -8.84 28.83
N ILE A 178 24.98 -7.72 29.18
CA ILE A 178 24.43 -6.72 30.10
C ILE A 178 24.17 -5.41 29.37
N CYS A 179 22.90 -4.99 29.32
CA CYS A 179 22.48 -3.71 28.77
C CYS A 179 22.13 -2.74 29.91
N MET A 180 22.67 -1.52 29.87
CA MET A 180 22.47 -0.52 30.92
C MET A 180 22.54 0.93 30.39
N PRO A 181 21.97 1.92 31.11
CA PRO A 181 22.12 3.34 30.77
C PRO A 181 23.58 3.83 30.87
N ARG A 182 23.88 4.96 30.21
CA ARG A 182 25.22 5.60 30.23
C ARG A 182 25.53 6.40 31.50
N ALA A 183 24.57 6.54 32.42
CA ALA A 183 24.70 7.21 33.71
C ALA A 183 23.85 6.50 34.79
N PRO A 184 24.20 6.59 36.08
CA PRO A 184 23.38 6.04 37.15
C PRO A 184 22.10 6.87 37.34
N LEU A 185 21.00 6.22 37.71
CA LEU A 185 19.66 6.78 37.75
C LEU A 185 19.16 6.87 39.20
N THR A 186 18.68 8.05 39.62
CA THR A 186 18.19 8.30 40.99
C THR A 186 16.81 8.94 41.01
N GLY A 187 16.04 8.70 42.08
CA GLY A 187 14.70 9.27 42.28
C GLY A 187 13.75 8.96 41.12
N VAL A 188 13.18 10.00 40.51
CA VAL A 188 12.27 9.91 39.35
C VAL A 188 12.91 9.16 38.18
N ALA A 189 14.24 9.18 38.04
CA ALA A 189 14.93 8.51 36.95
C ALA A 189 14.82 6.98 37.01
N ALA A 190 15.18 6.41 38.15
CA ALA A 190 15.02 4.98 38.38
C ALA A 190 13.54 4.58 38.36
N GLN A 191 12.63 5.46 38.77
CA GLN A 191 11.18 5.21 38.71
C GLN A 191 10.67 5.05 37.26
N ILE A 192 10.97 6.00 36.38
CA ILE A 192 10.55 5.95 34.97
C ILE A 192 11.22 4.78 34.25
N TRP A 193 12.52 4.59 34.45
CA TRP A 193 13.26 3.46 33.86
C TRP A 193 12.67 2.11 34.28
N ARG A 194 12.42 1.91 35.59
CA ARG A 194 11.81 0.67 36.08
C ARG A 194 10.40 0.47 35.51
N GLN A 195 9.59 1.52 35.36
CA GLN A 195 8.26 1.41 34.73
C GLN A 195 8.33 1.04 33.25
N GLY A 196 9.24 1.64 32.48
CA GLY A 196 9.46 1.31 31.07
C GLY A 196 9.90 -0.14 30.87
N VAL A 197 10.93 -0.56 31.61
CA VAL A 197 11.46 -1.93 31.55
C VAL A 197 10.42 -2.95 32.04
N GLN A 198 9.70 -2.70 33.14
CA GLN A 198 8.61 -3.60 33.61
C GLN A 198 7.40 -3.67 32.67
N THR A 199 7.27 -2.73 31.73
CA THR A 199 6.31 -2.81 30.62
C THR A 199 6.89 -3.67 29.49
N ALA A 200 8.15 -3.43 29.10
CA ALA A 200 8.84 -4.19 28.06
C ALA A 200 9.00 -5.69 28.40
N LEU A 201 9.27 -6.06 29.66
CA LEU A 201 9.39 -7.45 30.12
C LEU A 201 8.12 -8.30 29.93
N ARG A 202 6.96 -7.67 29.65
CA ARG A 202 5.69 -8.38 29.39
C ARG A 202 5.59 -8.84 27.93
N LEU A 203 6.40 -8.27 27.05
CA LEU A 203 6.42 -8.60 25.62
C LEU A 203 7.05 -9.97 25.41
N LYS A 204 6.38 -10.84 24.65
CA LYS A 204 6.88 -12.19 24.33
C LYS A 204 6.88 -12.37 22.81
N HIS A 205 8.05 -12.17 22.21
CA HIS A 205 8.20 -12.18 20.75
C HIS A 205 9.56 -12.76 20.34
N PRO A 206 9.68 -13.61 19.29
CA PRO A 206 10.96 -14.19 18.85
C PRO A 206 12.03 -13.17 18.41
N ARG A 207 11.65 -11.90 18.27
CA ARG A 207 12.52 -10.79 17.86
C ARG A 207 12.83 -9.79 18.98
N ILE A 208 12.37 -10.08 20.21
CA ILE A 208 12.71 -9.33 21.43
C ILE A 208 13.37 -10.34 22.37
N ALA A 209 14.62 -10.09 22.76
CA ALA A 209 15.34 -11.00 23.63
C ALA A 209 14.70 -11.07 25.02
N ALA A 210 14.54 -12.28 25.56
CA ALA A 210 14.06 -12.48 26.91
C ALA A 210 15.18 -12.16 27.92
N ALA A 211 14.91 -11.25 28.87
CA ALA A 211 15.84 -10.97 29.96
C ALA A 211 15.81 -12.11 31.00
N ILE A 212 16.99 -12.51 31.48
CA ILE A 212 17.14 -13.41 32.63
C ILE A 212 16.80 -12.66 33.93
N GLN A 213 17.34 -11.45 34.07
CA GLN A 213 17.28 -10.66 35.31
C GLN A 213 17.29 -9.16 34.99
N VAL A 214 16.62 -8.38 35.85
CA VAL A 214 16.73 -6.93 35.94
C VAL A 214 17.08 -6.58 37.38
N ASP A 215 18.08 -5.72 37.57
CA ASP A 215 18.65 -5.42 38.89
C ASP A 215 19.21 -3.98 38.95
N GLU A 216 19.59 -3.51 40.14
CA GLU A 216 20.10 -2.15 40.40
C GLU A 216 21.22 -2.17 41.46
N GLN A 217 22.46 -1.80 41.11
CA GLN A 217 23.57 -1.68 42.07
C GLN A 217 24.20 -0.28 42.05
N GLU A 218 24.39 0.34 43.22
CA GLU A 218 24.99 1.70 43.34
C GLU A 218 24.30 2.74 42.42
N HIS A 219 22.98 2.61 42.25
CA HIS A 219 22.14 3.39 41.32
C HIS A 219 22.40 3.16 39.82
N TRP A 220 23.14 2.11 39.44
CA TRP A 220 23.22 1.63 38.07
C TRP A 220 22.18 0.50 37.87
N PRO A 221 21.03 0.78 37.23
CA PRO A 221 20.11 -0.27 36.81
C PRO A 221 20.62 -0.96 35.55
N TYR A 222 20.44 -2.28 35.47
CA TYR A 222 20.90 -3.09 34.35
C TYR A 222 19.97 -4.26 34.04
N ILE A 223 20.02 -4.74 32.79
CA ILE A 223 19.30 -5.93 32.31
C ILE A 223 20.31 -6.97 31.84
N VAL A 224 20.12 -8.22 32.28
CA VAL A 224 20.97 -9.37 31.95
C VAL A 224 20.25 -10.28 30.96
N TYR A 225 20.94 -10.65 29.89
CA TYR A 225 20.50 -11.58 28.85
C TYR A 225 21.49 -12.74 28.73
N GLU A 226 21.01 -13.89 28.25
CA GLU A 226 21.87 -15.03 27.95
C GLU A 226 22.79 -14.71 26.76
N ARG A 227 24.04 -15.17 26.78
CA ARG A 227 24.99 -15.01 25.65
C ARG A 227 24.98 -16.20 24.68
N GLN A 228 24.47 -17.36 25.10
CA GLN A 228 24.70 -18.62 24.39
C GLN A 228 24.21 -18.56 22.93
N GLY A 229 25.16 -18.58 21.98
CA GLY A 229 24.86 -18.52 20.55
C GLY A 229 24.37 -17.17 20.02
N LEU A 230 24.51 -16.08 20.80
CA LEU A 230 24.11 -14.72 20.42
C LEU A 230 25.32 -13.81 20.20
N VAL A 231 25.42 -13.18 19.02
CA VAL A 231 26.52 -12.28 18.63
C VAL A 231 25.94 -10.92 18.23
N THR A 232 26.44 -9.81 18.77
CA THR A 232 25.94 -8.47 18.42
C THR A 232 26.26 -8.10 16.96
N LEU A 233 25.48 -7.21 16.33
CA LEU A 233 25.85 -6.68 15.01
C LEU A 233 27.22 -5.98 15.03
N SER A 234 27.55 -5.31 16.13
CA SER A 234 28.89 -4.74 16.38
C SER A 234 29.99 -5.78 16.18
N GLU A 235 29.85 -6.96 16.80
CA GLU A 235 30.78 -8.08 16.67
C GLU A 235 30.75 -8.74 15.28
N ARG A 236 29.57 -9.02 14.71
CA ARG A 236 29.40 -9.62 13.37
C ARG A 236 30.03 -8.77 12.26
N LEU A 237 30.02 -7.46 12.40
CA LEU A 237 30.64 -6.52 11.45
C LEU A 237 32.15 -6.35 11.67
N ALA A 238 32.65 -6.61 12.87
CA ALA A 238 34.08 -6.57 13.19
C ALA A 238 34.82 -7.89 12.87
N SER A 239 34.10 -9.02 12.79
CA SER A 239 34.69 -10.37 12.76
C SER A 239 34.68 -11.07 11.39
N GLY A 240 34.05 -10.49 10.37
CA GLY A 240 33.88 -11.15 9.07
C GLY A 240 33.67 -10.20 7.90
N ALA A 241 33.40 -10.78 6.72
CA ALA A 241 33.05 -10.00 5.54
C ALA A 241 31.76 -9.18 5.76
N GLY A 242 31.69 -8.03 5.07
CA GLY A 242 30.49 -7.19 5.09
C GLY A 242 29.24 -7.96 4.64
N PRO A 243 28.07 -7.68 5.24
CA PRO A 243 26.83 -8.36 4.89
C PRO A 243 26.37 -8.00 3.49
N THR A 244 25.83 -8.99 2.79
CA THR A 244 25.10 -8.80 1.53
C THR A 244 23.86 -7.92 1.75
N PRO A 245 23.35 -7.20 0.72
CA PRO A 245 22.12 -6.43 0.85
C PRO A 245 20.91 -7.26 1.32
N GLN A 246 20.89 -8.56 0.98
CA GLN A 246 19.86 -9.51 1.43
C GLN A 246 19.98 -9.84 2.93
N GLU A 247 21.18 -10.06 3.48
CA GLU A 247 21.40 -10.17 4.94
C GLU A 247 20.97 -8.88 5.65
N CYS A 248 21.40 -7.71 5.16
CA CYS A 248 21.06 -6.40 5.74
C CYS A 248 19.54 -6.19 5.85
N VAL A 249 18.82 -6.53 4.78
CA VAL A 249 17.36 -6.44 4.74
C VAL A 249 16.73 -7.49 5.65
N GLN A 250 17.18 -8.75 5.61
CA GLN A 250 16.61 -9.81 6.44
C GLN A 250 16.77 -9.52 7.94
N TRP A 251 17.92 -9.01 8.38
CA TRP A 251 18.10 -8.57 9.76
C TRP A 251 17.19 -7.39 10.09
N THR A 252 17.08 -6.40 9.20
CA THR A 252 16.20 -5.23 9.44
C THR A 252 14.72 -5.64 9.49
N MET A 253 14.27 -6.60 8.69
CA MET A 253 12.92 -7.18 8.75
C MET A 253 12.69 -7.88 10.10
N ASP A 254 13.62 -8.71 10.55
CA ASP A 254 13.58 -9.36 11.86
C ASP A 254 13.46 -8.30 13.00
N LEU A 255 14.15 -7.16 12.91
CA LEU A 255 14.00 -6.06 13.87
C LEU A 255 12.62 -5.40 13.83
N LEU A 256 12.12 -5.06 12.63
CA LEU A 256 10.85 -4.34 12.46
C LEU A 256 9.65 -5.19 12.88
N ASP A 257 9.73 -6.51 12.75
CA ASP A 257 8.75 -7.46 13.27
C ASP A 257 8.68 -7.38 14.81
N GLY A 258 9.84 -7.34 15.49
CA GLY A 258 9.93 -7.07 16.93
C GLY A 258 9.42 -5.70 17.35
N LEU A 259 9.75 -4.65 16.61
CA LEU A 259 9.31 -3.28 16.88
C LEU A 259 7.80 -3.11 16.69
N ALA A 260 7.20 -3.73 15.65
CA ALA A 260 5.77 -3.70 15.44
C ALA A 260 4.99 -4.28 16.64
N TYR A 261 5.42 -5.46 17.12
CA TYR A 261 4.85 -6.08 18.32
C TYR A 261 5.05 -5.21 19.57
N ALA A 262 6.22 -4.60 19.74
CA ALA A 262 6.50 -3.70 20.87
C ALA A 262 5.64 -2.42 20.85
N HIS A 263 5.49 -1.78 19.69
CA HIS A 263 4.73 -0.53 19.52
C HIS A 263 3.24 -0.74 19.79
N GLU A 264 2.69 -1.90 19.45
CA GLU A 264 1.32 -2.33 19.79
C GLU A 264 1.20 -2.63 21.29
N GLY A 265 2.14 -3.38 21.87
CA GLY A 265 2.21 -3.63 23.31
C GLY A 265 2.47 -2.38 24.17
N GLY A 266 2.99 -1.31 23.58
CA GLY A 266 3.18 0.00 24.22
C GLY A 266 4.57 0.27 24.79
N ALA A 267 5.59 -0.46 24.34
CA ALA A 267 6.98 -0.09 24.56
C ALA A 267 7.61 0.44 23.26
N ALA A 268 8.60 1.33 23.40
CA ALA A 268 9.53 1.70 22.35
C ALA A 268 10.95 1.36 22.82
N HIS A 269 11.90 1.23 21.89
CA HIS A 269 13.28 0.94 22.23
C HIS A 269 14.08 2.22 22.54
N LEU A 270 13.84 3.30 21.78
CA LEU A 270 14.40 4.66 21.93
C LEU A 270 15.92 4.81 21.68
N ASP A 271 16.66 3.71 21.49
CA ASP A 271 18.11 3.67 21.25
C ASP A 271 18.52 2.39 20.49
N ILE A 272 18.00 2.20 19.27
CA ILE A 272 18.32 1.02 18.44
C ILE A 272 19.69 1.21 17.81
N GLY A 273 20.63 0.29 18.06
CA GLY A 273 21.99 0.36 17.53
C GLY A 273 22.67 -0.98 17.33
N LEU A 274 23.86 -0.97 16.73
CA LEU A 274 24.64 -2.19 16.45
C LEU A 274 25.02 -2.98 17.72
N HIS A 275 24.93 -2.37 18.90
CA HIS A 275 25.18 -2.96 20.22
C HIS A 275 23.92 -3.46 20.93
N THR A 276 22.71 -3.09 20.46
CA THR A 276 21.44 -3.59 21.00
C THR A 276 20.80 -4.67 20.13
N VAL A 277 21.27 -4.85 18.89
CA VAL A 277 20.89 -5.98 18.03
C VAL A 277 21.85 -7.15 18.23
N VAL A 278 21.29 -8.35 18.43
CA VAL A 278 22.02 -9.63 18.39
C VAL A 278 21.47 -10.54 17.29
N LEU A 279 22.37 -11.33 16.70
CA LEU A 279 22.08 -12.43 15.79
C LEU A 279 22.25 -13.76 16.53
N ASP A 280 21.37 -14.72 16.26
CA ASP A 280 21.55 -16.10 16.71
C ASP A 280 22.38 -16.96 15.72
N ASN A 281 22.69 -18.19 16.13
CA ASN A 281 23.38 -19.20 15.30
C ASN A 281 22.65 -19.55 13.98
N THR A 282 21.39 -19.15 13.79
CA THR A 282 20.64 -19.30 12.52
C THR A 282 20.71 -18.06 11.63
N GLY A 283 21.41 -17.01 12.08
CA GLY A 283 21.53 -15.73 11.40
C GLY A 283 20.33 -14.80 11.60
N LYS A 284 19.44 -15.10 12.55
CA LYS A 284 18.21 -14.34 12.82
C LYS A 284 18.43 -13.27 13.88
N ALA A 285 17.86 -12.08 13.66
CA ALA A 285 18.07 -10.93 14.55
C ALA A 285 17.04 -10.86 15.69
N SER A 286 17.44 -10.25 16.81
CA SER A 286 16.55 -9.85 17.90
C SER A 286 17.10 -8.63 18.68
N LEU A 287 16.21 -7.94 19.39
CA LEU A 287 16.51 -6.72 20.16
C LEU A 287 16.75 -7.00 21.65
N LEU A 288 17.92 -6.56 22.14
CA LEU A 288 18.22 -6.38 23.55
C LEU A 288 17.72 -5.00 24.05
N GLY A 289 17.61 -4.83 25.36
CA GLY A 289 17.57 -3.49 25.98
C GLY A 289 16.30 -2.65 25.72
N MET A 290 15.17 -3.29 25.40
CA MET A 290 13.89 -2.61 25.24
C MET A 290 13.57 -1.68 26.44
N ALA A 291 13.21 -0.43 26.14
CA ALA A 291 12.96 0.65 27.09
C ALA A 291 14.12 1.03 28.05
N VAL A 292 15.34 0.49 27.90
CA VAL A 292 16.51 0.91 28.73
C VAL A 292 16.87 2.38 28.50
N ALA A 293 16.55 2.92 27.32
CA ALA A 293 16.71 4.32 26.95
C ALA A 293 15.48 5.22 27.23
N ALA A 294 14.49 4.75 28.01
CA ALA A 294 13.32 5.55 28.41
C ALA A 294 13.64 6.66 29.46
N TRP A 295 14.88 7.11 29.53
CA TRP A 295 15.37 8.16 30.43
C TRP A 295 16.46 9.00 29.73
N PRO A 296 16.48 10.34 29.86
CA PRO A 296 15.51 11.18 30.56
C PRO A 296 14.12 11.17 29.92
N PRO A 297 13.05 11.53 30.65
CA PRO A 297 11.77 11.80 30.01
C PRO A 297 11.97 12.92 28.96
N PRO A 298 11.17 12.92 27.88
CA PRO A 298 11.07 14.10 27.03
C PRO A 298 10.74 15.32 27.90
N ALA A 299 11.32 16.48 27.56
CA ALA A 299 11.17 17.69 28.36
C ALA A 299 9.70 18.13 28.40
N ALA A 300 9.00 17.79 29.49
CA ALA A 300 7.55 17.81 29.57
C ALA A 300 6.96 19.21 29.26
N PRO A 301 6.18 19.37 28.18
CA PRO A 301 5.34 20.54 28.00
C PRO A 301 4.17 20.44 29.00
N GLY A 302 4.25 21.18 30.10
CA GLY A 302 3.14 21.32 31.05
C GLY A 302 2.75 20.04 31.81
N ALA A 303 3.32 19.81 32.99
CA ALA A 303 2.82 18.77 33.91
C ALA A 303 1.44 19.15 34.47
N GLY A 304 0.35 18.81 33.76
CA GLY A 304 -0.99 19.33 34.06
C GLY A 304 -2.20 18.58 33.47
N GLY A 305 -2.10 17.28 33.18
CA GLY A 305 -3.12 16.52 32.43
C GLY A 305 -3.71 15.29 33.12
N LYS A 306 -4.35 15.39 34.29
CA LYS A 306 -5.23 14.30 34.76
C LYS A 306 -6.54 14.32 33.97
N ALA A 307 -6.68 13.42 33.00
CA ALA A 307 -7.92 13.24 32.24
C ALA A 307 -9.10 12.83 33.16
N ALA A 308 -9.93 13.81 33.54
CA ALA A 308 -11.09 13.61 34.40
C ALA A 308 -12.28 13.05 33.60
N GLY A 309 -12.32 11.72 33.46
CA GLY A 309 -13.46 10.97 32.95
C GLY A 309 -13.41 10.67 31.45
N GLY A 310 -13.09 9.42 31.10
CA GLY A 310 -13.36 8.79 29.79
C GLY A 310 -12.59 9.30 28.56
N ALA A 311 -12.07 10.52 28.58
CA ALA A 311 -11.35 11.11 27.46
C ALA A 311 -9.99 10.42 27.22
N ILE A 312 -9.66 10.21 25.95
CA ILE A 312 -8.37 9.69 25.50
C ILE A 312 -7.29 10.74 25.75
N ASP A 313 -6.21 10.35 26.43
CA ASP A 313 -5.02 11.18 26.62
C ASP A 313 -4.28 11.36 25.28
N THR A 314 -4.48 12.51 24.65
CA THR A 314 -3.92 12.87 23.34
C THR A 314 -2.42 13.16 23.41
N GLU A 315 -1.91 13.64 24.56
CA GLU A 315 -0.49 13.93 24.77
C GLU A 315 0.30 12.63 24.90
N TRP A 316 -0.20 11.68 25.70
CA TRP A 316 0.38 10.34 25.82
C TRP A 316 0.35 9.57 24.49
N LEU A 317 -0.74 9.65 23.72
CA LEU A 317 -0.79 9.05 22.39
C LEU A 317 0.22 9.68 21.41
N ASN A 318 0.44 11.00 21.48
CA ASN A 318 1.42 11.67 20.63
C ASN A 318 2.85 11.30 21.03
N ALA A 319 3.19 11.31 22.31
CA ALA A 319 4.50 10.87 22.80
C ALA A 319 4.79 9.40 22.42
N ARG A 320 3.79 8.52 22.49
CA ARG A 320 3.90 7.10 22.06
C ARG A 320 4.08 6.96 20.55
N ARG A 321 3.46 7.83 19.74
CA ARG A 321 3.69 7.89 18.28
C ARG A 321 5.11 8.36 17.97
N GLU A 322 5.54 9.47 18.56
CA GLU A 322 6.90 10.03 18.39
C GLU A 322 7.99 9.02 18.77
N ALA A 323 7.79 8.24 19.83
CA ALA A 323 8.67 7.16 20.23
C ALA A 323 8.79 6.06 19.16
N GLY A 324 7.67 5.61 18.58
CA GLY A 324 7.66 4.65 17.48
C GLY A 324 8.26 5.20 16.17
N ASP A 325 8.06 6.49 15.90
CA ASP A 325 8.62 7.22 14.77
C ASP A 325 10.16 7.41 14.91
N ARG A 326 10.68 7.57 16.13
CA ARG A 326 12.12 7.55 16.43
C ARG A 326 12.70 6.15 16.22
N ASP A 327 12.05 5.11 16.73
CA ASP A 327 12.46 3.72 16.51
C ASP A 327 12.55 3.38 15.01
N LEU A 328 11.54 3.79 14.23
CA LEU A 328 11.50 3.58 12.79
C LEU A 328 12.66 4.26 12.06
N LEU A 329 13.02 5.49 12.46
CA LEU A 329 14.18 6.20 11.92
C LEU A 329 15.48 5.48 12.28
N MET A 330 15.67 5.05 13.53
CA MET A 330 16.90 4.36 13.94
C MET A 330 17.04 3.01 13.24
N ALA A 331 15.94 2.27 13.01
CA ALA A 331 15.96 1.05 12.18
C ALA A 331 16.37 1.36 10.72
N GLY A 332 15.88 2.46 10.14
CA GLY A 332 16.33 2.94 8.82
C GLY A 332 17.81 3.32 8.80
N LEU A 333 18.33 3.94 9.86
CA LEU A 333 19.73 4.29 10.03
C LEU A 333 20.62 3.06 10.26
N VAL A 334 20.14 2.01 10.94
CA VAL A 334 20.81 0.70 11.02
C VAL A 334 20.92 0.07 9.63
N LEU A 335 19.83 0.03 8.85
CA LEU A 335 19.88 -0.49 7.48
C LEU A 335 20.83 0.32 6.58
N HIS A 336 20.83 1.64 6.69
CA HIS A 336 21.82 2.50 6.03
C HIS A 336 23.25 2.15 6.46
N ARG A 337 23.51 2.04 7.78
CA ARG A 337 24.82 1.73 8.36
C ARG A 337 25.36 0.38 7.89
N LEU A 338 24.48 -0.62 7.73
CA LEU A 338 24.78 -1.95 7.22
C LEU A 338 25.12 -1.92 5.72
N LEU A 339 24.28 -1.26 4.89
CA LEU A 339 24.47 -1.20 3.43
C LEU A 339 25.65 -0.31 3.00
N ALA A 340 25.93 0.76 3.73
CA ALA A 340 27.01 1.71 3.42
C ALA A 340 28.37 1.32 4.03
N ALA A 341 28.39 0.45 5.05
CA ALA A 341 29.55 0.10 5.90
C ALA A 341 30.27 1.28 6.61
N HIS A 342 29.91 2.53 6.34
CA HIS A 342 30.31 3.72 7.09
C HIS A 342 29.13 4.36 7.86
N PRO A 343 29.37 5.24 8.84
CA PRO A 343 28.30 5.92 9.59
C PRO A 343 27.49 6.90 8.73
N ALA A 344 26.26 7.21 9.15
CA ALA A 344 25.46 8.29 8.57
C ALA A 344 25.84 9.63 9.20
N LEU A 345 25.91 10.71 8.41
CA LEU A 345 26.29 12.06 8.88
C LEU A 345 27.65 12.12 9.62
N ASP A 346 28.54 11.17 9.28
CA ASP A 346 29.81 10.86 9.96
C ASP A 346 29.70 10.62 11.48
N ASP A 347 28.50 10.27 11.95
CA ASP A 347 28.18 10.06 13.36
C ASP A 347 28.15 8.56 13.71
N PRO A 348 29.06 8.04 14.55
CA PRO A 348 29.06 6.63 14.92
C PRO A 348 27.91 6.25 15.88
N ASP A 349 27.26 7.22 16.53
CA ASP A 349 26.09 6.97 17.38
C ASP A 349 24.79 7.17 16.57
N ILE A 350 24.02 6.10 16.43
CA ILE A 350 22.75 6.10 15.68
C ILE A 350 21.69 6.96 16.37
N ALA A 351 21.72 7.11 17.70
CA ALA A 351 20.83 8.02 18.43
C ALA A 351 21.19 9.49 18.16
N SER A 352 22.48 9.84 18.17
CA SER A 352 22.97 11.19 17.79
C SER A 352 22.64 11.52 16.33
N ALA A 353 22.87 10.56 15.41
CA ALA A 353 22.50 10.70 14.00
C ALA A 353 21.00 10.96 13.83
N ALA A 354 20.14 10.22 14.56
CA ALA A 354 18.68 10.38 14.49
C ALA A 354 18.19 11.77 14.94
N GLU A 355 18.91 12.45 15.84
CA GLU A 355 18.60 13.81 16.29
C GLU A 355 19.08 14.91 15.32
N ARG A 356 19.94 14.57 14.37
CA ARG A 356 20.43 15.45 13.30
C ARG A 356 19.58 15.35 12.03
N VAL A 357 18.98 14.19 11.75
CA VAL A 357 18.02 14.00 10.65
C VAL A 357 16.84 14.98 10.80
N GLY A 358 16.56 15.73 9.75
CA GLY A 358 15.58 16.83 9.77
C GLY A 358 16.25 18.17 9.46
N ARG A 359 17.36 18.45 10.16
CA ARG A 359 18.27 19.56 9.86
C ARG A 359 19.25 19.17 8.76
N GLU A 360 19.80 17.97 8.88
CA GLU A 360 20.67 17.32 7.90
C GLU A 360 19.88 16.26 7.11
N ILE A 361 20.36 15.93 5.91
CA ILE A 361 19.70 15.00 4.98
C ILE A 361 20.53 13.72 4.90
N VAL A 362 19.93 12.58 5.25
CA VAL A 362 20.52 11.25 5.02
C VAL A 362 19.99 10.67 3.72
N ARG A 363 20.93 10.29 2.83
CA ARG A 363 20.67 9.51 1.62
C ARG A 363 21.77 8.46 1.46
N LEU A 364 21.37 7.24 1.09
CA LEU A 364 22.29 6.13 0.85
C LEU A 364 23.20 6.45 -0.35
N PRO A 365 24.54 6.49 -0.19
CA PRO A 365 25.48 6.87 -1.25
C PRO A 365 25.40 5.98 -2.50
N TRP A 366 25.76 6.53 -3.66
CA TRP A 366 25.81 5.76 -4.92
C TRP A 366 26.92 4.71 -4.92
N THR A 367 28.07 5.04 -4.33
CA THR A 367 29.20 4.13 -4.11
C THR A 367 29.02 3.36 -2.80
N LEU A 368 28.88 2.04 -2.87
CA LEU A 368 28.62 1.14 -1.74
C LEU A 368 29.51 -0.12 -1.87
N PRO A 369 29.77 -0.87 -0.79
CA PRO A 369 30.54 -2.12 -0.83
C PRO A 369 29.90 -3.21 -1.71
N HIS A 370 28.56 -3.20 -1.82
CA HIS A 370 27.77 -4.08 -2.67
C HIS A 370 26.80 -3.26 -3.52
N PRO A 371 26.48 -3.70 -4.76
CA PRO A 371 25.47 -3.03 -5.58
C PRO A 371 24.10 -3.12 -4.90
N VAL A 372 23.49 -1.95 -4.64
CA VAL A 372 22.12 -1.84 -4.10
C VAL A 372 21.18 -1.40 -5.21
N ALA A 373 20.16 -2.22 -5.46
CA ALA A 373 19.11 -1.93 -6.43
C ALA A 373 18.30 -0.69 -6.03
N GLU A 374 17.87 0.09 -7.03
CA GLU A 374 17.21 1.38 -6.78
C GLU A 374 15.93 1.31 -5.95
N PRO A 375 15.08 0.27 -6.04
CA PRO A 375 13.95 0.11 -5.11
C PRO A 375 14.38 0.01 -3.63
N LEU A 376 15.47 -0.70 -3.31
CA LEU A 376 15.99 -0.75 -1.94
C LEU A 376 16.59 0.60 -1.52
N ARG A 377 17.29 1.29 -2.44
CA ARG A 377 17.76 2.66 -2.18
C ARG A 377 16.61 3.60 -1.85
N ALA A 378 15.49 3.52 -2.58
CA ALA A 378 14.29 4.30 -2.32
C ALA A 378 13.69 3.99 -0.94
N ILE A 379 13.58 2.70 -0.57
CA ILE A 379 13.10 2.28 0.75
C ILE A 379 13.97 2.85 1.88
N VAL A 380 15.29 2.73 1.78
CA VAL A 380 16.24 3.27 2.78
C VAL A 380 16.12 4.79 2.87
N ASN A 381 16.18 5.48 1.74
CA ASN A 381 16.08 6.95 1.68
C ASN A 381 14.76 7.48 2.27
N ARG A 382 13.67 6.74 2.11
CA ARG A 382 12.35 7.07 2.67
C ARG A 382 12.26 6.76 4.17
N ALA A 383 12.88 5.67 4.64
CA ALA A 383 12.99 5.39 6.08
C ALA A 383 13.83 6.46 6.81
N THR A 384 14.88 6.97 6.17
CA THR A 384 15.74 8.04 6.71
C THR A 384 15.37 9.46 6.24
N ASP A 385 14.12 9.70 5.81
CA ASP A 385 13.75 11.04 5.34
C ASP A 385 13.68 12.08 6.45
N ARG A 386 14.03 13.32 6.10
CA ARG A 386 14.07 14.49 6.99
C ARG A 386 12.69 14.92 7.51
N GLN A 387 11.60 14.58 6.81
CA GLN A 387 10.24 14.88 7.25
C GLN A 387 9.57 13.62 7.83
N PRO A 388 9.18 13.59 9.11
CA PRO A 388 8.50 12.43 9.71
C PRO A 388 7.33 11.90 8.89
N ARG A 389 6.48 12.80 8.35
CA ARG A 389 5.33 12.45 7.50
C ARG A 389 5.69 11.70 6.19
N GLN A 390 6.94 11.81 5.70
CA GLN A 390 7.40 11.15 4.46
C GLN A 390 7.91 9.73 4.72
N ARG A 391 8.23 9.39 5.98
CA ARG A 391 8.65 8.05 6.39
C ARG A 391 7.47 7.07 6.32
N TYR A 392 7.76 5.79 6.58
CA TYR A 392 6.75 4.73 6.59
C TYR A 392 5.74 4.87 7.74
N ILE A 393 4.57 4.26 7.61
CA ILE A 393 3.57 4.23 8.69
C ILE A 393 3.95 3.14 9.69
N GLY A 394 4.79 3.51 10.66
CA GLY A 394 5.28 2.60 11.69
C GLY A 394 6.10 1.42 11.15
N ALA A 395 6.42 0.49 12.03
CA ALA A 395 7.30 -0.64 11.71
C ALA A 395 6.70 -1.60 10.66
N ARG A 396 5.38 -1.88 10.71
CA ARG A 396 4.71 -2.82 9.79
C ARG A 396 4.76 -2.37 8.32
N SER A 397 4.63 -1.06 8.06
CA SER A 397 4.68 -0.51 6.70
C SER A 397 6.09 -0.63 6.09
N LEU A 398 7.15 -0.36 6.86
CA LEU A 398 8.53 -0.58 6.38
C LEU A 398 8.87 -2.07 6.26
N LEU A 399 8.38 -2.91 7.18
CA LEU A 399 8.53 -4.37 7.12
C LEU A 399 7.92 -4.94 5.83
N ARG A 400 6.70 -4.52 5.45
CA ARG A 400 6.08 -4.93 4.18
C ARG A 400 6.87 -4.43 2.97
N ALA A 401 7.34 -3.18 2.97
CA ALA A 401 8.14 -2.66 1.87
C ALA A 401 9.44 -3.46 1.64
N LEU A 402 10.11 -3.87 2.73
CA LEU A 402 11.29 -4.73 2.67
C LEU A 402 10.96 -6.17 2.26
N HIS A 403 9.83 -6.73 2.72
CA HIS A 403 9.35 -8.06 2.33
C HIS A 403 9.03 -8.11 0.82
N ASN A 404 8.23 -7.17 0.33
CA ASN A 404 7.89 -7.02 -1.09
C ASN A 404 9.15 -6.85 -1.95
N TRP A 405 10.19 -6.16 -1.45
CA TRP A 405 11.48 -6.04 -2.14
C TRP A 405 12.26 -7.36 -2.14
N LEU A 406 12.24 -8.13 -1.05
CA LEU A 406 12.90 -9.43 -1.00
C LEU A 406 12.21 -10.43 -1.96
N GLU A 407 10.88 -10.39 -2.05
CA GLU A 407 10.09 -11.16 -3.04
C GLU A 407 10.42 -10.73 -4.48
N THR A 408 10.35 -9.43 -4.81
CA THR A 408 10.64 -8.91 -6.16
C THR A 408 12.12 -8.85 -6.55
N SER A 409 13.05 -9.02 -5.60
CA SER A 409 14.47 -9.27 -5.90
C SER A 409 14.78 -10.76 -6.07
N SER A 410 13.89 -11.65 -5.64
CA SER A 410 13.94 -13.09 -5.95
C SER A 410 13.31 -13.43 -7.31
N GLN A 411 12.44 -12.57 -7.84
CA GLN A 411 11.82 -12.71 -9.16
C GLN A 411 12.18 -11.51 -10.06
N GLU A 412 13.14 -11.71 -10.97
CA GLU A 412 13.58 -10.66 -11.90
C GLU A 412 12.40 -10.06 -12.70
N SER A 413 12.14 -8.77 -12.49
CA SER A 413 11.10 -7.94 -13.15
C SER A 413 9.68 -7.96 -12.56
N GLY A 414 9.53 -7.49 -11.31
CA GLY A 414 8.22 -7.17 -10.72
C GLY A 414 8.00 -5.68 -10.44
N GLY A 415 7.36 -4.94 -11.35
CA GLY A 415 6.89 -3.57 -11.08
C GLY A 415 5.62 -3.54 -10.19
N PRO A 416 5.11 -2.36 -9.79
CA PRO A 416 3.94 -2.25 -8.90
C PRO A 416 2.69 -3.00 -9.41
N LEU A 417 2.51 -3.03 -10.74
CA LEU A 417 1.47 -3.82 -11.40
C LEU A 417 1.61 -5.33 -11.16
N VAL A 418 2.84 -5.88 -11.18
CA VAL A 418 3.08 -7.31 -10.97
C VAL A 418 2.78 -7.71 -9.53
N LEU A 419 3.18 -6.89 -8.56
CA LEU A 419 2.79 -7.06 -7.15
C LEU A 419 1.26 -7.01 -6.97
N LEU A 420 0.56 -6.12 -7.67
CA LEU A 420 -0.91 -6.08 -7.64
C LEU A 420 -1.52 -7.33 -8.30
N LEU A 421 -1.01 -7.78 -9.44
CA LEU A 421 -1.52 -8.97 -10.13
C LEU A 421 -1.33 -10.26 -9.32
N ASP A 422 -0.19 -10.41 -8.62
CA ASP A 422 0.00 -11.53 -7.69
C ASP A 422 -0.96 -11.45 -6.49
N ARG A 423 -1.17 -10.26 -5.92
CA ARG A 423 -2.19 -10.03 -4.87
C ARG A 423 -3.61 -10.31 -5.38
N LEU A 424 -3.92 -9.99 -6.64
CA LEU A 424 -5.22 -10.31 -7.24
C LEU A 424 -5.44 -11.82 -7.39
N ASN A 425 -4.38 -12.59 -7.67
CA ASN A 425 -4.45 -14.05 -7.78
C ASN A 425 -4.51 -14.75 -6.41
N SER A 426 -3.77 -14.26 -5.41
CA SER A 426 -3.66 -14.87 -4.07
C SER A 426 -4.76 -14.40 -3.11
N VAL A 427 -5.02 -13.10 -3.06
CA VAL A 427 -6.01 -12.47 -2.17
C VAL A 427 -7.41 -12.45 -2.80
N GLY A 428 -7.51 -12.49 -4.13
CA GLY A 428 -8.75 -12.30 -4.90
C GLY A 428 -8.91 -10.84 -5.35
N HIS A 429 -10.06 -10.49 -5.94
CA HIS A 429 -10.31 -9.13 -6.45
C HIS A 429 -10.91 -8.22 -5.36
N LEU A 430 -11.98 -7.46 -5.64
CA LEU A 430 -12.60 -6.60 -4.62
C LEU A 430 -13.59 -7.38 -3.72
N PRO A 431 -13.76 -6.99 -2.45
CA PRO A 431 -14.83 -7.51 -1.60
C PRO A 431 -16.18 -6.91 -2.02
N GLY A 432 -17.23 -7.74 -2.00
CA GLY A 432 -18.60 -7.27 -2.27
C GLY A 432 -19.08 -6.28 -1.19
N ARG A 433 -19.96 -5.35 -1.58
CA ARG A 433 -20.65 -4.51 -0.60
C ARG A 433 -21.51 -5.40 0.33
N PRO A 434 -21.60 -5.09 1.64
CA PRO A 434 -22.49 -5.79 2.57
C PRO A 434 -23.91 -5.95 2.01
N GLY A 435 -24.50 -7.14 2.22
CA GLY A 435 -25.86 -7.50 1.79
C GLY A 435 -26.07 -7.69 0.28
N LEU A 436 -25.50 -6.84 -0.59
CA LEU A 436 -25.88 -6.75 -2.01
C LEU A 436 -25.63 -8.05 -2.79
N ALA A 437 -24.43 -8.63 -2.69
CA ALA A 437 -24.13 -9.92 -3.34
C ALA A 437 -25.10 -11.04 -2.90
N ARG A 438 -25.55 -11.05 -1.64
CA ARG A 438 -26.55 -12.02 -1.12
C ARG A 438 -27.96 -11.75 -1.64
N ARG A 439 -28.33 -10.48 -1.86
CA ARG A 439 -29.61 -10.08 -2.47
C ARG A 439 -29.64 -10.55 -3.93
N VAL A 440 -28.62 -10.24 -4.72
CA VAL A 440 -28.49 -10.70 -6.13
C VAL A 440 -28.48 -12.23 -6.22
N ALA A 441 -27.71 -12.93 -5.37
CA ALA A 441 -27.66 -14.39 -5.37
C ALA A 441 -29.01 -15.06 -5.00
N ARG A 442 -29.86 -14.39 -4.22
CA ARG A 442 -31.23 -14.85 -3.90
C ARG A 442 -32.18 -14.62 -5.06
N LEU A 443 -32.13 -13.43 -5.66
CA LEU A 443 -32.95 -13.05 -6.82
C LEU A 443 -32.67 -13.96 -8.03
N ALA A 444 -31.39 -14.23 -8.32
CA ALA A 444 -30.97 -15.11 -9.42
C ALA A 444 -31.32 -16.60 -9.21
N ARG A 445 -32.00 -16.96 -8.12
CA ARG A 445 -32.60 -18.29 -7.85
C ARG A 445 -34.13 -18.31 -7.95
N MET A 446 -34.78 -17.16 -8.15
CA MET A 446 -36.24 -17.06 -8.26
C MET A 446 -36.64 -17.12 -9.73
N GLU A 447 -37.54 -18.04 -10.07
CA GLU A 447 -38.06 -18.17 -11.43
C GLU A 447 -38.95 -16.97 -11.81
N GLY A 448 -38.85 -16.52 -13.08
CA GLY A 448 -39.73 -15.50 -13.64
C GLY A 448 -39.37 -14.02 -13.36
N GLN A 449 -38.18 -13.73 -12.82
CA GLN A 449 -37.76 -12.35 -12.54
C GLN A 449 -37.37 -11.54 -13.78
N ARG A 450 -37.42 -10.22 -13.66
CA ARG A 450 -37.07 -9.26 -14.72
C ARG A 450 -35.56 -9.00 -14.75
N LEU A 451 -35.01 -8.92 -15.95
CA LEU A 451 -33.59 -8.58 -16.19
C LEU A 451 -33.24 -7.20 -15.60
N ASP A 452 -34.17 -6.25 -15.65
CA ASP A 452 -33.96 -4.87 -15.21
C ASP A 452 -33.74 -4.78 -13.70
N GLU A 453 -34.60 -5.41 -12.89
CA GLU A 453 -34.50 -5.49 -11.43
C GLU A 453 -33.15 -6.12 -10.97
N MET A 454 -32.64 -7.08 -11.76
CA MET A 454 -31.34 -7.70 -11.53
C MET A 454 -30.19 -6.73 -11.82
N VAL A 455 -30.24 -6.02 -12.95
CA VAL A 455 -29.22 -5.04 -13.36
C VAL A 455 -29.18 -3.87 -12.37
N GLU A 456 -30.34 -3.32 -11.98
CA GLU A 456 -30.47 -2.23 -11.01
C GLU A 456 -29.79 -2.52 -9.66
N LEU A 457 -29.78 -3.78 -9.21
CA LEU A 457 -29.08 -4.19 -7.98
C LEU A 457 -27.61 -4.57 -8.20
N ILE A 458 -27.24 -5.08 -9.38
CA ILE A 458 -25.85 -5.36 -9.72
C ILE A 458 -25.02 -4.07 -9.82
N VAL A 459 -25.54 -3.04 -10.48
CA VAL A 459 -24.83 -1.75 -10.63
C VAL A 459 -24.58 -1.03 -9.30
N GLN A 460 -25.24 -1.46 -8.22
CA GLN A 460 -25.01 -0.95 -6.87
C GLN A 460 -23.76 -1.55 -6.20
N ASP A 461 -23.15 -2.61 -6.72
CA ASP A 461 -21.94 -3.22 -6.16
C ASP A 461 -20.78 -3.21 -7.17
N PRO A 462 -19.82 -2.25 -7.06
CA PRO A 462 -18.68 -2.16 -7.96
C PRO A 462 -17.84 -3.44 -8.05
N ALA A 463 -17.75 -4.22 -6.98
CA ALA A 463 -17.00 -5.48 -7.00
C ALA A 463 -17.71 -6.53 -7.85
N LEU A 464 -19.05 -6.59 -7.78
CA LEU A 464 -19.85 -7.49 -8.61
C LEU A 464 -19.83 -7.09 -10.09
N VAL A 465 -19.87 -5.80 -10.40
CA VAL A 465 -19.70 -5.27 -11.77
C VAL A 465 -18.31 -5.65 -12.31
N CYS A 466 -17.24 -5.47 -11.54
CA CYS A 466 -15.90 -5.92 -11.91
C CYS A 466 -15.87 -7.42 -12.19
N GLU A 467 -16.39 -8.24 -11.27
CA GLU A 467 -16.32 -9.69 -11.36
C GLU A 467 -17.13 -10.26 -12.53
N LEU A 468 -18.32 -9.72 -12.82
CA LEU A 468 -19.13 -10.10 -13.98
C LEU A 468 -18.42 -9.79 -15.30
N LEU A 469 -17.89 -8.57 -15.47
CA LEU A 469 -17.18 -8.17 -16.69
C LEU A 469 -15.86 -8.94 -16.86
N ARG A 470 -15.16 -9.20 -15.76
CA ARG A 470 -13.93 -10.01 -15.75
C ARG A 470 -14.21 -11.47 -16.14
N GLN A 471 -15.24 -12.10 -15.58
CA GLN A 471 -15.56 -13.51 -15.89
C GLN A 471 -15.94 -13.70 -17.37
N ILE A 472 -16.81 -12.86 -17.93
CA ILE A 472 -17.26 -13.02 -19.33
C ILE A 472 -16.15 -12.72 -20.34
N ASN A 473 -15.30 -11.71 -20.09
CA ASN A 473 -14.22 -11.34 -21.02
C ASN A 473 -13.01 -12.29 -20.89
N ALA A 474 -12.67 -12.76 -19.68
CA ALA A 474 -11.63 -13.78 -19.50
C ALA A 474 -11.97 -15.11 -20.19
N ALA A 475 -13.26 -15.49 -20.23
CA ALA A 475 -13.73 -16.74 -20.84
C ALA A 475 -13.59 -16.82 -22.37
N HIS A 476 -13.15 -15.74 -23.05
CA HIS A 476 -12.91 -15.71 -24.51
C HIS A 476 -14.13 -16.16 -25.34
N PHE A 477 -15.27 -15.48 -25.16
CA PHE A 477 -16.41 -15.54 -26.10
C PHE A 477 -16.11 -14.85 -27.45
N ILE A 478 -14.96 -15.17 -28.08
CA ILE A 478 -14.58 -14.70 -29.42
C ILE A 478 -15.25 -15.58 -30.50
N GLY A 479 -16.54 -15.84 -30.32
CA GLY A 479 -17.41 -16.50 -31.28
C GLY A 479 -18.45 -15.52 -31.79
N HIS A 480 -18.47 -15.29 -33.10
CA HIS A 480 -19.42 -14.40 -33.81
C HIS A 480 -19.18 -12.88 -33.70
N GLY A 481 -17.93 -12.44 -33.55
CA GLY A 481 -17.47 -11.09 -34.00
C GLY A 481 -17.99 -9.87 -33.24
N ASP A 482 -18.75 -10.04 -32.16
CA ASP A 482 -19.56 -9.00 -31.51
C ASP A 482 -18.79 -8.18 -30.43
N GLY A 483 -17.45 -8.30 -30.41
CA GLY A 483 -16.55 -7.58 -29.48
C GLY A 483 -16.59 -8.03 -28.01
N PRO A 484 -15.65 -7.53 -27.17
CA PRO A 484 -15.70 -7.73 -25.71
C PRO A 484 -16.96 -7.10 -25.09
N VAL A 485 -17.33 -7.56 -23.90
CA VAL A 485 -18.56 -7.14 -23.22
C VAL A 485 -18.28 -5.91 -22.34
N SER A 486 -18.96 -4.81 -22.66
CA SER A 486 -18.80 -3.49 -22.07
C SER A 486 -19.93 -3.07 -21.11
N SER A 487 -21.07 -3.78 -21.07
CA SER A 487 -22.25 -3.39 -20.27
C SER A 487 -22.85 -4.54 -19.44
N VAL A 488 -23.36 -4.22 -18.24
CA VAL A 488 -23.88 -5.21 -17.27
C VAL A 488 -25.06 -5.99 -17.85
N ARG A 489 -26.00 -5.31 -18.51
CA ARG A 489 -27.17 -5.93 -19.15
C ARG A 489 -26.76 -7.02 -20.16
N ARG A 490 -25.72 -6.77 -20.96
CA ARG A 490 -25.18 -7.72 -21.94
C ARG A 490 -24.42 -8.86 -21.26
N ALA A 491 -23.64 -8.56 -20.22
CA ALA A 491 -22.94 -9.56 -19.42
C ALA A 491 -23.91 -10.56 -18.75
N VAL A 492 -24.98 -10.06 -18.11
CA VAL A 492 -26.03 -10.89 -17.49
C VAL A 492 -26.79 -11.72 -18.53
N HIS A 493 -27.07 -11.17 -19.72
CA HIS A 493 -27.73 -11.89 -20.80
C HIS A 493 -26.88 -13.07 -21.33
N LEU A 494 -25.58 -12.85 -21.55
CA LEU A 494 -24.66 -13.87 -22.08
C LEU A 494 -24.28 -14.95 -21.05
N MET A 495 -24.12 -14.57 -19.77
CA MET A 495 -23.80 -15.52 -18.69
C MET A 495 -25.01 -16.28 -18.13
N GLY A 496 -26.21 -15.71 -18.28
CA GLY A 496 -27.43 -16.22 -17.66
C GLY A 496 -27.39 -16.20 -16.13
N MET A 497 -28.48 -16.67 -15.51
CA MET A 497 -28.62 -16.64 -14.04
C MET A 497 -27.59 -17.52 -13.30
N GLN A 498 -27.10 -18.59 -13.93
CA GLN A 498 -26.05 -19.44 -13.34
C GLN A 498 -24.71 -18.72 -13.28
N GLY A 499 -24.30 -18.00 -14.33
CA GLY A 499 -23.07 -17.20 -14.30
C GLY A 499 -23.18 -15.99 -13.35
N VAL A 500 -24.35 -15.36 -13.24
CA VAL A 500 -24.58 -14.34 -12.19
C VAL A 500 -24.42 -14.94 -10.79
N GLN A 501 -24.97 -16.12 -10.52
CA GLN A 501 -24.74 -16.82 -9.26
C GLN A 501 -23.26 -17.16 -9.04
N ALA A 502 -22.53 -17.57 -10.09
CA ALA A 502 -21.09 -17.85 -9.99
C ALA A 502 -20.27 -16.59 -9.66
N ALA A 503 -20.57 -15.44 -10.29
CA ALA A 503 -19.95 -14.15 -9.96
C ALA A 503 -20.20 -13.76 -8.50
N THR A 504 -21.45 -13.86 -8.00
CA THR A 504 -21.74 -13.57 -6.58
C THR A 504 -21.02 -14.51 -5.59
N GLN A 505 -20.61 -15.71 -6.03
CA GLN A 505 -19.84 -16.67 -5.22
C GLN A 505 -18.32 -16.47 -5.32
N GLY A 506 -17.83 -15.83 -6.39
CA GLY A 506 -16.41 -15.46 -6.55
C GLY A 506 -15.98 -14.27 -5.70
N LEU A 507 -16.93 -13.41 -5.30
CA LEU A 507 -16.66 -12.25 -4.45
C LEU A 507 -16.16 -12.64 -3.05
N ARG A 508 -15.21 -11.85 -2.53
CA ARG A 508 -14.83 -11.95 -1.11
C ARG A 508 -15.93 -11.35 -0.24
N ASN A 509 -16.27 -12.03 0.85
CA ASN A 509 -17.12 -11.48 1.91
C ASN A 509 -16.46 -10.23 2.50
N TRP A 510 -17.24 -9.18 2.75
CA TRP A 510 -16.79 -7.99 3.50
C TRP A 510 -16.25 -8.36 4.89
N PRO A 511 -15.13 -7.78 5.38
CA PRO A 511 -14.26 -6.76 4.77
C PRO A 511 -13.10 -7.36 3.94
N GLY A 512 -13.14 -8.66 3.65
CA GLY A 512 -12.11 -9.39 2.91
C GLY A 512 -10.82 -9.55 3.72
N ALA A 513 -9.68 -9.23 3.10
CA ALA A 513 -8.35 -9.41 3.68
C ALA A 513 -7.84 -8.22 4.54
N ILE A 514 -8.69 -7.23 4.86
CA ILE A 514 -8.30 -6.07 5.67
C ILE A 514 -8.08 -6.50 7.13
N ALA A 515 -6.84 -6.40 7.60
CA ALA A 515 -6.41 -6.92 8.90
C ALA A 515 -7.05 -6.24 10.12
N GLU A 516 -7.51 -4.99 9.98
CA GLU A 516 -8.13 -4.22 11.06
C GLU A 516 -9.61 -4.59 11.33
N GLY A 517 -10.21 -5.49 10.54
CA GLY A 517 -11.62 -5.86 10.66
C GLY A 517 -12.58 -4.84 10.02
N VAL A 518 -13.86 -4.92 10.37
CA VAL A 518 -14.95 -4.16 9.72
C VAL A 518 -14.91 -2.67 10.05
N ASP A 519 -14.60 -2.32 11.30
CA ASP A 519 -14.65 -0.95 11.83
C ASP A 519 -13.30 -0.21 11.73
N GLY A 520 -12.28 -0.85 11.15
CA GLY A 520 -10.95 -0.28 10.97
C GLY A 520 -10.92 0.88 9.97
N PRO A 521 -10.02 1.87 10.13
CA PRO A 521 -9.91 3.00 9.21
C PRO A 521 -9.66 2.58 7.75
N ALA A 522 -8.93 1.48 7.50
CA ALA A 522 -8.77 0.94 6.15
C ALA A 522 -10.09 0.44 5.55
N ALA A 523 -10.90 -0.29 6.33
CA ALA A 523 -12.21 -0.78 5.89
C ALA A 523 -13.21 0.35 5.67
N GLN A 524 -13.23 1.36 6.55
CA GLN A 524 -14.08 2.55 6.36
C GLN A 524 -13.66 3.37 5.13
N ALA A 525 -12.36 3.47 4.84
CA ALA A 525 -11.86 4.13 3.63
C ALA A 525 -12.29 3.39 2.36
N LEU A 526 -12.17 2.06 2.32
CA LEU A 526 -12.66 1.24 1.20
C LEU A 526 -14.19 1.30 1.05
N ALA A 527 -14.95 1.28 2.16
CA ALA A 527 -16.41 1.40 2.14
C ALA A 527 -16.88 2.75 1.58
N ASN A 528 -16.20 3.83 1.99
CA ASN A 528 -16.43 5.17 1.46
C ASN A 528 -16.12 5.22 -0.04
N GLU A 529 -15.04 4.60 -0.49
CA GLU A 529 -14.64 4.62 -1.91
C GLU A 529 -15.55 3.74 -2.79
N LEU A 530 -15.98 2.56 -2.32
CA LEU A 530 -16.99 1.73 -3.00
C LEU A 530 -18.32 2.50 -3.17
N LYS A 531 -18.76 3.20 -2.12
CA LYS A 531 -19.92 4.10 -2.20
C LYS A 531 -19.68 5.26 -3.17
N THR A 532 -18.45 5.77 -3.26
CA THR A 532 -18.07 6.84 -4.18
C THR A 532 -18.19 6.39 -5.63
N ALA A 533 -17.52 5.30 -5.99
CA ALA A 533 -17.56 4.71 -7.33
C ALA A 533 -18.99 4.38 -7.77
N CYS A 534 -19.82 3.90 -6.84
CA CYS A 534 -21.22 3.62 -7.09
C CYS A 534 -22.05 4.88 -7.40
N VAL A 535 -21.90 5.95 -6.62
CA VAL A 535 -22.58 7.24 -6.89
C VAL A 535 -22.04 7.89 -8.16
N ALA A 536 -20.76 7.74 -8.46
CA ALA A 536 -20.12 8.20 -9.69
C ALA A 536 -20.74 7.55 -10.93
N GLY A 537 -20.88 6.23 -10.93
CA GLY A 537 -21.52 5.49 -12.01
C GLY A 537 -22.97 5.92 -12.22
N VAL A 538 -23.81 5.91 -11.18
CA VAL A 538 -25.23 6.30 -11.32
C VAL A 538 -25.38 7.78 -11.72
N ALA A 539 -24.50 8.67 -11.27
CA ALA A 539 -24.51 10.07 -11.73
C ALA A 539 -24.05 10.21 -13.20
N ALA A 540 -23.07 9.42 -13.64
CA ALA A 540 -22.63 9.39 -15.04
C ALA A 540 -23.69 8.79 -15.98
N GLU A 541 -24.48 7.82 -15.51
CA GLU A 541 -25.64 7.26 -16.21
C GLU A 541 -26.72 8.33 -16.46
N ILE A 542 -27.06 9.11 -15.43
CA ILE A 542 -28.07 10.19 -15.51
C ILE A 542 -27.56 11.38 -16.34
N LEU A 543 -26.26 11.68 -16.30
CA LEU A 543 -25.62 12.82 -17.00
C LEU A 543 -25.02 12.42 -18.37
N CYS A 544 -25.48 11.32 -18.97
CA CYS A 544 -25.03 10.91 -20.30
C CYS A 544 -25.97 11.43 -21.41
N PRO A 545 -25.44 12.11 -22.46
CA PRO A 545 -26.25 12.58 -23.57
C PRO A 545 -27.03 11.45 -24.27
N PRO A 546 -28.30 11.70 -24.67
CA PRO A 546 -29.15 10.69 -25.28
C PRO A 546 -28.56 10.14 -26.58
N GLY A 547 -28.67 8.82 -26.76
CA GLY A 547 -28.01 8.08 -27.85
C GLY A 547 -26.70 7.40 -27.46
N THR A 548 -26.19 7.67 -26.25
CA THR A 548 -25.05 6.94 -25.65
C THR A 548 -25.57 5.75 -24.81
N ASP A 549 -24.77 4.69 -24.66
CA ASP A 549 -25.10 3.59 -23.73
C ASP A 549 -24.87 4.05 -22.28
N ALA A 550 -25.95 4.28 -21.55
CA ALA A 550 -25.92 4.80 -20.19
C ALA A 550 -25.26 3.81 -19.20
N GLN A 551 -25.28 2.50 -19.48
CA GLN A 551 -24.62 1.48 -18.66
C GLN A 551 -23.09 1.48 -18.86
N GLU A 552 -22.61 1.82 -20.06
CA GLU A 552 -21.17 2.10 -20.26
C GLU A 552 -20.75 3.39 -19.55
N ALA A 553 -21.61 4.42 -19.53
CA ALA A 553 -21.33 5.65 -18.78
C ALA A 553 -21.24 5.38 -17.27
N LEU A 554 -22.12 4.51 -16.77
CA LEU A 554 -22.09 4.01 -15.39
C LEU A 554 -20.77 3.30 -15.07
N ILE A 555 -20.35 2.35 -15.92
CA ILE A 555 -19.11 1.59 -15.70
C ILE A 555 -17.90 2.51 -15.83
N ALA A 556 -17.86 3.44 -16.79
CA ALA A 556 -16.78 4.40 -16.93
C ALA A 556 -16.66 5.34 -15.71
N GLY A 557 -17.77 5.90 -15.23
CA GLY A 557 -17.82 6.75 -14.02
C GLY A 557 -17.35 6.01 -12.77
N MET A 558 -17.78 4.75 -12.61
CA MET A 558 -17.40 3.88 -11.51
C MET A 558 -15.93 3.44 -11.59
N PHE A 559 -15.44 3.04 -12.77
CA PHE A 559 -14.12 2.43 -12.93
C PHE A 559 -12.98 3.46 -13.01
N GLN A 560 -13.28 4.77 -13.13
CA GLN A 560 -12.33 5.84 -12.77
C GLN A 560 -11.84 5.74 -11.30
N HIS A 561 -12.54 4.99 -10.42
CA HIS A 561 -12.09 4.69 -9.06
C HIS A 561 -11.35 3.34 -8.92
N LEU A 562 -11.25 2.53 -9.98
CA LEU A 562 -10.78 1.14 -9.91
C LEU A 562 -9.39 1.02 -9.28
N GLY A 563 -8.44 1.87 -9.69
CA GLY A 563 -7.09 1.88 -9.13
C GLY A 563 -7.05 2.19 -7.63
N ARG A 564 -7.81 3.19 -7.17
CA ARG A 564 -7.87 3.58 -5.75
C ARG A 564 -8.54 2.50 -4.91
N LEU A 565 -9.62 1.88 -5.41
CA LEU A 565 -10.28 0.73 -4.78
C LEU A 565 -9.32 -0.45 -4.58
N LEU A 566 -8.54 -0.78 -5.62
CA LEU A 566 -7.58 -1.89 -5.57
C LEU A 566 -6.43 -1.63 -4.59
N VAL A 567 -5.88 -0.41 -4.53
CA VAL A 567 -4.85 -0.07 -3.54
C VAL A 567 -5.42 -0.04 -2.12
N LEU A 568 -6.61 0.52 -1.91
CA LEU A 568 -7.28 0.52 -0.59
C LEU A 568 -7.50 -0.89 -0.03
N TYR A 569 -7.75 -1.88 -0.90
CA TYR A 569 -7.97 -3.27 -0.49
C TYR A 569 -6.67 -4.08 -0.35
N HIS A 570 -5.71 -3.95 -1.28
CA HIS A 570 -4.49 -4.77 -1.29
C HIS A 570 -3.29 -4.17 -0.56
N PHE A 571 -3.24 -2.84 -0.44
CA PHE A 571 -2.11 -2.07 0.09
C PHE A 571 -2.62 -0.94 1.03
N PRO A 572 -3.32 -1.28 2.14
CA PRO A 572 -4.04 -0.30 2.95
C PRO A 572 -3.12 0.70 3.67
N ASP A 573 -1.94 0.28 4.12
CA ASP A 573 -0.96 1.19 4.75
C ASP A 573 -0.35 2.16 3.73
N GLU A 574 -0.14 1.68 2.50
CA GLU A 574 0.29 2.49 1.37
C GLU A 574 -0.79 3.50 0.98
N ALA A 575 -2.07 3.09 0.90
CA ALA A 575 -3.20 3.99 0.67
C ALA A 575 -3.34 5.06 1.78
N ALA A 576 -3.20 4.65 3.05
CA ALA A 576 -3.21 5.56 4.19
C ALA A 576 -2.04 6.56 4.14
N GLN A 577 -0.88 6.16 3.61
CA GLN A 577 0.24 7.07 3.39
C GLN A 577 -0.01 8.04 2.23
N VAL A 578 -0.58 7.58 1.10
CA VAL A 578 -0.97 8.48 0.00
C VAL A 578 -1.93 9.54 0.52
N HIS A 579 -2.97 9.15 1.26
CA HIS A 579 -3.90 10.08 1.87
C HIS A 579 -3.19 11.05 2.83
N ARG A 580 -2.32 10.55 3.74
CA ARG A 580 -1.51 11.39 4.64
C ARG A 580 -0.68 12.46 3.91
N LEU A 581 -0.12 12.14 2.74
CA LEU A 581 0.66 13.09 1.94
C LEU A 581 -0.21 14.13 1.22
N THR A 582 -1.49 13.85 0.95
CA THR A 582 -2.45 14.83 0.41
C THR A 582 -2.96 15.84 1.45
N LEU A 583 -2.76 15.59 2.74
CA LEU A 583 -3.14 16.51 3.82
C LEU A 583 -2.07 17.62 3.98
N PRO A 584 -2.47 18.86 4.32
CA PRO A 584 -1.51 19.91 4.70
C PRO A 584 -0.75 19.47 5.95
N ALA A 585 0.54 19.78 6.01
CA ALA A 585 1.36 19.51 7.18
C ALA A 585 1.44 20.73 8.09
N PRO A 586 1.45 20.52 9.43
CA PRO A 586 1.76 21.59 10.36
C PRO A 586 3.13 22.20 10.04
N PRO A 587 3.34 23.49 10.35
CA PRO A 587 4.60 24.16 10.08
C PRO A 587 5.77 23.49 10.81
N ALA A 588 6.92 23.43 10.16
CA ALA A 588 8.13 22.83 10.72
C ALA A 588 8.73 23.62 11.91
N GLU A 589 8.32 24.88 12.08
CA GLU A 589 8.70 25.76 13.20
C GLU A 589 7.44 26.45 13.78
N PRO A 590 7.38 26.72 15.09
CA PRO A 590 6.23 27.38 15.72
C PRO A 590 5.96 28.77 15.10
N GLY A 591 4.77 28.95 14.52
CA GLY A 591 4.37 30.19 13.83
C GLY A 591 4.72 30.26 12.34
N GLY A 592 5.31 29.21 11.76
CA GLY A 592 5.48 29.10 10.31
C GLY A 592 4.15 28.88 9.57
N GLN A 593 4.18 28.93 8.23
CA GLN A 593 3.04 28.56 7.39
C GLN A 593 2.93 27.04 7.24
N GLU A 594 1.69 26.52 7.21
CA GLU A 594 1.43 25.12 6.86
C GLU A 594 2.00 24.79 5.49
N THR A 595 2.63 23.62 5.34
CA THR A 595 3.07 23.17 4.03
C THR A 595 1.89 22.53 3.31
N PRO A 596 1.50 22.97 2.10
CA PRO A 596 0.42 22.35 1.34
C PRO A 596 0.60 20.83 1.19
N GLY A 597 -0.52 20.12 1.15
CA GLY A 597 -0.56 18.72 0.77
C GLY A 597 -0.11 18.52 -0.67
N MET A 598 0.39 17.33 -0.98
CA MET A 598 0.69 16.92 -2.35
C MET A 598 -0.61 16.67 -3.12
N ILE A 599 -0.60 16.88 -4.45
CA ILE A 599 -1.68 16.36 -5.30
C ILE A 599 -1.68 14.82 -5.24
N GLU A 600 -2.87 14.21 -5.36
CA GLU A 600 -3.03 12.76 -5.14
C GLU A 600 -2.18 11.93 -6.11
N GLU A 601 -2.11 12.31 -7.39
CA GLU A 601 -1.23 11.70 -8.40
C GLU A 601 0.23 11.62 -7.94
N ALA A 602 0.76 12.74 -7.42
CA ALA A 602 2.14 12.84 -6.95
C ALA A 602 2.36 12.10 -5.61
N ALA A 603 1.36 12.06 -4.74
CA ALA A 603 1.39 11.30 -3.50
C ALA A 603 1.38 9.78 -3.78
N ALA A 604 0.53 9.32 -4.72
CA ALA A 604 0.50 7.94 -5.20
C ALA A 604 1.83 7.54 -5.82
N TYR A 605 2.36 8.35 -6.75
CA TYR A 605 3.67 8.10 -7.37
C TYR A 605 4.82 8.06 -6.34
N ALA A 606 4.82 8.93 -5.33
CA ALA A 606 5.84 8.94 -4.28
C ALA A 606 5.77 7.73 -3.32
N VAL A 607 4.62 7.06 -3.20
CA VAL A 607 4.43 5.91 -2.30
C VAL A 607 4.53 4.58 -3.03
N LEU A 608 3.98 4.49 -4.25
CA LEU A 608 3.79 3.27 -5.05
C LEU A 608 4.70 3.19 -6.28
N GLY A 609 5.29 4.31 -6.74
CA GLY A 609 5.98 4.40 -8.03
C GLY A 609 5.05 4.46 -9.25
N VAL A 610 3.74 4.58 -9.04
CA VAL A 610 2.69 4.71 -10.08
C VAL A 610 1.49 5.44 -9.50
N ASP A 611 0.74 6.16 -10.34
CA ASP A 611 -0.55 6.77 -9.97
C ASP A 611 -1.70 5.75 -9.99
N PHE A 612 -2.85 6.12 -9.40
CA PHE A 612 -4.01 5.21 -9.33
C PHE A 612 -4.63 4.94 -10.71
N ASP A 613 -4.70 5.93 -11.61
CA ASP A 613 -5.40 5.80 -12.89
C ASP A 613 -4.65 4.83 -13.81
N SER A 614 -3.32 5.01 -13.95
CA SER A 614 -2.44 4.10 -14.69
C SER A 614 -2.53 2.66 -14.18
N LEU A 615 -2.62 2.47 -12.86
CA LEU A 615 -2.73 1.16 -12.22
C LEU A 615 -4.10 0.51 -12.51
N GLY A 616 -5.20 1.28 -12.40
CA GLY A 616 -6.55 0.82 -12.73
C GLY A 616 -6.72 0.47 -14.22
N LEU A 617 -6.21 1.31 -15.11
CA LEU A 617 -6.21 1.08 -16.56
C LEU A 617 -5.38 -0.16 -16.97
N ALA A 618 -4.27 -0.43 -16.27
CA ALA A 618 -3.47 -1.62 -16.51
C ALA A 618 -4.18 -2.92 -16.07
N VAL A 619 -4.92 -2.89 -14.94
CA VAL A 619 -5.73 -4.04 -14.49
C VAL A 619 -6.95 -4.24 -15.41
N ALA A 620 -7.61 -3.18 -15.86
CA ALA A 620 -8.69 -3.26 -16.84
C ALA A 620 -8.28 -3.94 -18.15
N ARG A 621 -7.08 -3.62 -18.66
CA ARG A 621 -6.47 -4.31 -19.80
C ARG A 621 -6.17 -5.77 -19.52
N HIS A 622 -5.64 -6.09 -18.35
CA HIS A 622 -5.38 -7.47 -17.94
C HIS A 622 -6.66 -8.31 -17.83
N TRP A 623 -7.80 -7.69 -17.50
CA TRP A 623 -9.13 -8.33 -17.49
C TRP A 623 -9.82 -8.41 -18.87
N GLY A 624 -9.18 -7.92 -19.94
CA GLY A 624 -9.73 -7.97 -21.30
C GLY A 624 -10.95 -7.08 -21.52
N LEU A 625 -11.06 -5.95 -20.80
CA LEU A 625 -12.10 -4.96 -21.05
C LEU A 625 -11.88 -4.27 -22.42
N ASP A 626 -12.95 -3.69 -22.97
CA ASP A 626 -12.89 -2.99 -24.26
C ASP A 626 -12.03 -1.72 -24.23
N GLU A 627 -11.28 -1.42 -25.30
CA GLU A 627 -10.42 -0.22 -25.34
C GLU A 627 -11.20 1.10 -25.41
N ALA A 628 -12.45 1.13 -25.88
CA ALA A 628 -13.32 2.31 -25.73
C ALA A 628 -13.71 2.54 -24.27
N LEU A 629 -14.00 1.47 -23.54
CA LEU A 629 -14.27 1.55 -22.10
C LEU A 629 -13.01 1.94 -21.32
N ILE A 630 -11.84 1.37 -21.64
CA ILE A 630 -10.54 1.74 -21.05
C ILE A 630 -10.18 3.21 -21.35
N HIS A 631 -10.53 3.75 -22.52
CA HIS A 631 -10.39 5.18 -22.81
C HIS A 631 -11.34 6.03 -21.97
N ALA A 632 -12.60 5.61 -21.81
CA ALA A 632 -13.58 6.30 -20.96
C ALA A 632 -13.24 6.26 -19.45
N MET A 633 -12.61 5.17 -19.01
CA MET A 633 -12.07 4.97 -17.65
C MET A 633 -10.90 5.90 -17.29
N ARG A 634 -10.29 6.61 -18.25
CA ARG A 634 -9.24 7.58 -17.94
C ARG A 634 -9.87 8.94 -17.59
N PRO A 635 -9.66 9.49 -16.39
CA PRO A 635 -10.15 10.83 -16.06
C PRO A 635 -9.67 11.92 -17.05
N LEU A 636 -10.45 13.00 -17.17
CA LEU A 636 -10.00 14.22 -17.83
C LEU A 636 -9.23 15.10 -16.85
N SER A 637 -8.06 15.58 -17.25
CA SER A 637 -7.21 16.39 -16.37
C SER A 637 -7.90 17.73 -16.02
N LEU A 638 -7.83 18.11 -14.74
CA LEU A 638 -8.42 19.33 -14.21
C LEU A 638 -7.88 20.62 -14.84
N THR A 639 -6.66 20.59 -15.39
CA THR A 639 -6.05 21.72 -16.11
C THR A 639 -6.31 21.69 -17.62
N SER A 640 -6.74 20.56 -18.17
CA SER A 640 -7.02 20.41 -19.61
C SER A 640 -8.36 21.03 -20.01
N ILE A 641 -8.41 21.63 -21.19
CA ILE A 641 -9.66 22.13 -21.79
C ILE A 641 -10.46 20.93 -22.31
N VAL A 642 -11.65 20.72 -21.77
CA VAL A 642 -12.61 19.74 -22.30
C VAL A 642 -13.05 20.21 -23.68
N ARG A 643 -12.75 19.41 -24.71
CA ARG A 643 -13.22 19.65 -26.09
C ARG A 643 -14.60 19.00 -26.28
N ARG A 644 -15.29 19.35 -27.37
CA ARG A 644 -16.44 18.54 -27.80
C ARG A 644 -15.97 17.13 -28.15
N PRO A 645 -16.65 16.07 -27.69
CA PRO A 645 -16.31 14.70 -28.01
C PRO A 645 -16.66 14.38 -29.46
N ASP A 646 -15.69 13.91 -30.24
CA ASP A 646 -15.90 13.54 -31.64
C ASP A 646 -16.40 12.09 -31.80
N ALA A 647 -16.31 11.26 -30.75
CA ALA A 647 -16.73 9.86 -30.75
C ALA A 647 -17.35 9.41 -29.41
N ARG A 648 -18.14 8.32 -29.44
CA ARG A 648 -18.74 7.65 -28.25
C ARG A 648 -17.79 7.50 -27.05
N PRO A 649 -16.52 7.05 -27.20
CA PRO A 649 -15.62 6.88 -26.07
C PRO A 649 -15.31 8.20 -25.34
N ASP A 650 -15.27 9.32 -26.07
CA ASP A 650 -15.03 10.65 -25.50
C ASP A 650 -16.27 11.20 -24.80
N ILE A 651 -17.49 10.88 -25.28
CA ILE A 651 -18.74 11.22 -24.59
C ILE A 651 -18.78 10.50 -23.23
N LEU A 652 -18.54 9.18 -23.23
CA LEU A 652 -18.48 8.37 -22.02
C LEU A 652 -17.42 8.91 -21.04
N ARG A 653 -16.23 9.22 -21.54
CA ARG A 653 -15.13 9.82 -20.75
C ARG A 653 -15.52 11.16 -20.13
N ALA A 654 -16.22 12.00 -20.89
CA ALA A 654 -16.67 13.31 -20.43
C ALA A 654 -17.79 13.20 -19.37
N SER A 655 -18.81 12.36 -19.57
CA SER A 655 -19.87 12.13 -18.57
C SER A 655 -19.33 11.51 -17.28
N ALA A 656 -18.41 10.54 -17.38
CA ALA A 656 -17.71 9.95 -16.24
C ALA A 656 -16.89 11.01 -15.45
N SER A 657 -16.10 11.82 -16.16
CA SER A 657 -15.27 12.86 -15.52
C SER A 657 -16.11 14.00 -14.93
N LEU A 658 -17.21 14.38 -15.59
CA LEU A 658 -18.22 15.31 -15.07
C LEU A 658 -18.78 14.82 -13.74
N ALA A 659 -19.26 13.57 -13.68
CA ALA A 659 -19.83 12.99 -12.47
C ALA A 659 -18.81 13.01 -11.31
N ASN A 660 -17.55 12.65 -11.59
CA ASN A 660 -16.50 12.60 -10.59
C ASN A 660 -16.02 13.98 -10.11
N GLU A 661 -15.85 14.95 -11.01
CA GLU A 661 -15.56 16.34 -10.63
C GLU A 661 -16.72 16.97 -9.84
N ALA A 662 -17.98 16.66 -10.18
CA ALA A 662 -19.16 17.13 -9.46
C ALA A 662 -19.27 16.49 -8.05
N ILE A 663 -18.93 15.20 -7.91
CA ILE A 663 -18.80 14.54 -6.60
C ILE A 663 -17.68 15.20 -5.77
N ALA A 664 -16.51 15.47 -6.36
CA ALA A 664 -15.42 16.15 -5.67
C ALA A 664 -15.83 17.57 -5.22
N ALA A 665 -16.48 18.36 -6.08
CA ALA A 665 -17.02 19.68 -5.76
C ALA A 665 -17.97 19.64 -4.55
N SER A 666 -18.85 18.63 -4.49
CA SER A 666 -19.81 18.43 -3.39
C SER A 666 -19.20 18.00 -2.05
N ARG A 667 -17.93 17.61 -2.01
CA ARG A 667 -17.19 17.23 -0.79
C ARG A 667 -16.48 18.40 -0.11
N LEU A 668 -16.32 19.51 -0.82
CA LEU A 668 -15.69 20.72 -0.28
C LEU A 668 -16.57 21.35 0.82
N PRO A 669 -15.99 22.14 1.74
CA PRO A 669 -16.77 22.95 2.67
C PRO A 669 -17.79 23.83 1.94
N ALA A 670 -18.99 24.02 2.51
CA ALA A 670 -20.13 24.66 1.85
C ALA A 670 -19.80 26.01 1.18
N GLN A 671 -18.90 26.80 1.77
CA GLN A 671 -18.45 28.09 1.25
C GLN A 671 -17.70 27.98 -0.11
N LYS A 672 -17.09 26.82 -0.39
CA LYS A 672 -16.32 26.53 -1.62
C LYS A 672 -17.14 25.77 -2.67
N GLN A 673 -18.22 25.07 -2.28
CA GLN A 673 -19.01 24.23 -3.19
C GLN A 673 -19.57 25.01 -4.39
N GLY A 674 -20.15 26.19 -4.15
CA GLY A 674 -20.75 27.01 -5.21
C GLY A 674 -19.77 27.38 -6.34
N HIS A 675 -18.54 27.77 -5.98
CA HIS A 675 -17.49 28.07 -6.96
C HIS A 675 -16.98 26.80 -7.66
N ALA A 676 -16.80 25.69 -6.93
CA ALA A 676 -16.37 24.44 -7.53
C ALA A 676 -17.40 23.90 -8.55
N PHE A 677 -18.69 23.95 -8.23
CA PHE A 677 -19.74 23.59 -9.20
C PHE A 677 -19.78 24.53 -10.42
N GLN A 678 -19.49 25.83 -10.26
CA GLN A 678 -19.37 26.75 -11.41
C GLN A 678 -18.21 26.36 -12.34
N LEU A 679 -17.07 25.92 -11.80
CA LEU A 679 -15.95 25.41 -12.60
C LEU A 679 -16.31 24.12 -13.36
N VAL A 680 -17.06 23.21 -12.74
CA VAL A 680 -17.58 21.99 -13.40
C VAL A 680 -18.53 22.35 -14.54
N VAL A 681 -19.49 23.25 -14.33
CA VAL A 681 -20.40 23.73 -15.38
C VAL A 681 -19.64 24.44 -16.50
N GLN A 682 -18.61 25.23 -16.17
CA GLN A 682 -17.75 25.90 -17.16
C GLN A 682 -16.96 24.89 -18.02
N ARG A 683 -16.53 23.76 -17.44
CA ARG A 683 -15.79 22.70 -18.14
C ARG A 683 -16.71 21.84 -19.03
N TYR A 684 -17.87 21.43 -18.53
CA TYR A 684 -18.69 20.38 -19.16
C TYR A 684 -20.02 20.84 -19.75
N GLY A 685 -20.63 21.93 -19.26
CA GLY A 685 -22.03 22.26 -19.60
C GLY A 685 -22.26 22.50 -21.09
N ARG A 686 -21.35 23.19 -21.78
CA ARG A 686 -21.39 23.42 -23.25
C ARG A 686 -20.97 22.21 -24.11
N VAL A 687 -20.48 21.15 -23.46
CA VAL A 687 -19.92 19.95 -24.09
C VAL A 687 -20.92 18.80 -24.06
N LEU A 688 -21.63 18.64 -22.94
CA LEU A 688 -22.63 17.59 -22.70
C LEU A 688 -24.07 18.10 -22.70
N ASP A 689 -24.28 19.41 -22.89
CA ASP A 689 -25.57 20.12 -22.89
C ASP A 689 -26.34 19.96 -21.55
N VAL A 690 -25.64 20.28 -20.45
CA VAL A 690 -26.14 20.14 -19.06
C VAL A 690 -25.94 21.41 -18.24
N ASP A 691 -26.89 21.70 -17.35
CA ASP A 691 -26.86 22.86 -16.43
C ASP A 691 -26.49 22.50 -14.98
N LEU A 692 -26.35 23.52 -14.12
CA LEU A 692 -26.02 23.37 -12.71
C LEU A 692 -27.06 22.56 -11.92
N ARG A 693 -28.34 22.77 -12.23
CA ARG A 693 -29.47 22.15 -11.54
C ARG A 693 -29.58 20.68 -11.90
N GLU A 694 -29.35 20.32 -13.16
CA GLU A 694 -29.31 18.94 -13.65
C GLU A 694 -28.17 18.16 -13.00
N ILE A 695 -26.96 18.72 -12.96
CA ILE A 695 -25.81 18.12 -12.25
C ILE A 695 -26.14 17.90 -10.76
N GLN A 696 -26.70 18.90 -10.08
CA GLN A 696 -27.05 18.77 -8.66
C GLN A 696 -28.19 17.77 -8.42
N LEU A 697 -29.19 17.72 -9.31
CA LEU A 697 -30.31 16.79 -9.22
C LEU A 697 -29.83 15.36 -9.45
N ALA A 698 -29.03 15.10 -10.48
CA ALA A 698 -28.42 13.80 -10.77
C ALA A 698 -27.59 13.28 -9.59
N LEU A 699 -26.73 14.12 -8.99
CA LEU A 699 -25.99 13.76 -7.77
C LEU A 699 -26.91 13.44 -6.59
N SER A 700 -28.02 14.16 -6.44
CA SER A 700 -28.98 13.92 -5.35
C SER A 700 -29.75 12.61 -5.53
N GLN A 701 -30.09 12.26 -6.78
CA GLN A 701 -30.77 11.03 -7.15
C GLN A 701 -29.83 9.82 -7.01
N ALA A 702 -28.63 9.91 -7.58
CA ALA A 702 -27.60 8.87 -7.48
C ALA A 702 -27.28 8.52 -6.03
N ARG A 703 -27.21 9.50 -5.11
CA ARG A 703 -27.04 9.25 -3.68
C ARG A 703 -28.20 8.47 -3.08
N ARG A 704 -29.46 8.86 -3.35
CA ARG A 704 -30.65 8.16 -2.85
C ARG A 704 -30.67 6.70 -3.30
N THR A 705 -30.48 6.43 -4.58
CA THR A 705 -30.41 5.05 -5.11
C THR A 705 -29.35 4.20 -4.41
N VAL A 706 -28.16 4.77 -4.16
CA VAL A 706 -27.03 4.06 -3.53
C VAL A 706 -27.20 3.88 -2.00
N ASP A 707 -27.97 4.77 -1.36
CA ASP A 707 -28.27 4.74 0.08
C ASP A 707 -29.48 3.84 0.39
N GLU A 708 -30.57 3.94 -0.37
CA GLU A 708 -31.73 3.04 -0.32
C GLU A 708 -31.31 1.59 -0.58
N GLY A 709 -30.37 1.38 -1.50
CA GLY A 709 -29.70 0.09 -1.72
C GLY A 709 -28.98 -0.51 -0.50
N SER A 710 -28.58 0.32 0.47
CA SER A 710 -27.80 -0.08 1.65
C SER A 710 -28.61 -0.22 2.95
N MET A 711 -29.76 0.44 3.05
CA MET A 711 -30.56 0.46 4.29
C MET A 711 -31.21 -0.88 4.67
N ASP A 712 -31.35 -1.80 3.73
CA ASP A 712 -32.23 -2.99 3.82
C ASP A 712 -31.64 -4.17 4.64
N GLU A 713 -30.37 -4.11 5.07
CA GLU A 713 -29.77 -5.15 5.95
C GLU A 713 -29.50 -4.66 7.39
N ALA A 714 -29.33 -3.35 7.61
CA ALA A 714 -29.07 -2.79 8.96
C ALA A 714 -30.25 -2.93 9.94
N ALA A 715 -31.46 -3.17 9.43
CA ALA A 715 -32.71 -3.22 10.19
C ALA A 715 -33.15 -4.63 10.64
N ARG A 716 -32.33 -5.67 10.44
CA ARG A 716 -32.65 -7.05 10.86
C ARG A 716 -31.50 -7.71 11.62
N PRO A 717 -31.66 -8.02 12.93
CA PRO A 717 -30.68 -8.85 13.61
C PRO A 717 -30.63 -10.23 12.93
N ALA A 718 -29.43 -10.82 12.87
CA ALA A 718 -29.26 -12.16 12.33
C ALA A 718 -30.14 -13.15 13.13
N ALA A 719 -31.11 -13.76 12.47
CA ALA A 719 -31.96 -14.77 13.09
C ALA A 719 -31.05 -15.91 13.61
N ALA A 720 -31.18 -16.23 14.90
CA ALA A 720 -30.43 -17.32 15.50
C ALA A 720 -30.67 -18.62 14.73
N PRO A 721 -29.66 -19.51 14.61
CA PRO A 721 -29.86 -20.80 13.97
C PRO A 721 -30.98 -21.55 14.67
N VAL A 722 -32.03 -21.90 13.91
CA VAL A 722 -33.14 -22.73 14.42
C VAL A 722 -32.53 -24.06 14.86
N PRO A 723 -32.72 -24.49 16.12
CA PRO A 723 -32.20 -25.78 16.56
C PRO A 723 -32.86 -26.89 15.74
N GLU A 724 -32.06 -27.80 15.19
CA GLU A 724 -32.59 -28.99 14.53
C GLU A 724 -33.47 -29.76 15.53
N ALA A 725 -34.71 -30.02 15.14
CA ALA A 725 -35.63 -30.79 15.97
C ALA A 725 -35.09 -32.21 16.11
N ALA A 726 -34.70 -32.59 17.33
CA ALA A 726 -34.17 -33.91 17.62
C ALA A 726 -35.19 -34.98 17.20
N ALA A 727 -34.87 -35.72 16.14
CA ALA A 727 -35.65 -36.88 15.72
C ALA A 727 -35.58 -37.93 16.84
N GLY A 728 -36.71 -38.21 17.48
CA GLY A 728 -36.77 -39.11 18.63
C GLY A 728 -36.38 -40.53 18.26
N SER A 729 -35.23 -40.99 18.74
CA SER A 729 -34.92 -42.41 18.84
C SER A 729 -35.73 -43.00 20.00
N GLY A 730 -36.76 -43.77 19.68
CA GLY A 730 -37.48 -44.58 20.66
C GLY A 730 -36.91 -45.99 20.70
N GLU A 731 -36.21 -46.30 21.79
CA GLU A 731 -36.09 -47.62 22.44
C GLU A 731 -35.84 -47.39 23.94
#